data_AF-A0A9P1NYE1-F1
#
_entry.id   AF-A0A9P1NYE1-F1
#
_cell.length_a   1.000
_cell.length_b   1.000
_cell.length_c   1.000
_cell.angle_alpha   90.00
_cell.angle_beta   90.00
_cell.angle_gamma   90.00
#
_symmetry.space_group_name_H-M   'P 1'
#
loop_
_entity.id
_entity.type
_entity.pdbx_description
1 polymer ?
#
loop_
_entity_poly.entity_id
_entity_poly.type
_entity_poly.pdbx_seq_one_letter_code
_entity_poly.pdbx_strand_id
1 'polypeptide(L)'
;MASLEKPSGNYDPGEKSSALHYTQSDTEIVQEKIYQYFIERVKQEKPDEVLAKFEALFLKFAGPIDREIKQSFQYLIAKNQQQKFQELIKRTCYILINNWYVGRYSECVQKLITKLNEVREQEFGGDEEHICLHNWLIQFLDSSDYQDIKAVTQVTVSQNWSDRYKTYLLVSQYANPENSWEHREVARNLSQKLRDTYKFELAMYLSRSESSNYPQNDLKNPTHLGSEVITLIKKAISTQSVSKSKIKADQLLQEVEALKYREFKHKFYDYLILNFDSKHPFNVISSRLDKMLNDLGNQWSDRHINGNMIQIVCNQTLEFLTIGSNGNPSPNFTLSMKHATHLTLAIILMKVVLISANSREHLDLCISRIINYYQNSDEQQCKIVINFLEVFNLVSTLFTENIQYNLVSIKSDDGTLPAPTVLETSRLFSQFQGQDLRQKNLKGVNLKTIDFKGADMREKNLKGMSLIKLDLRLVNLAKANLSHAILNGSKLAVANLKGANMQEASLVKTDLRRADLEDVNLSYASLTTAQLQRANLRSACLIKANLMAASLEGCDLQGADLSNGNLESAKLNQANLAHANLRGVNLRNANLRGGNLEGAHLEGADLRGADLQGANFKGANLHRANFYQANITEGNFNGANLRRVNFNRSDLRDAELIRVDLSKSRLRSACLQGANLSQSNLKGTDFTRADLSNAKFNGADLSFTLIRHANLSGADLTNAKLEKANLFGSNTVGCIRNDV
;
A
#
# COMPACT_ATOMS: atom_id res chain seq x y z
N MET A 1 4.50 28.48 -1.79
CA MET A 1 4.29 29.83 -2.36
C MET A 1 5.56 30.21 -3.08
N ALA A 2 5.50 30.27 -4.40
CA ALA A 2 6.32 31.09 -5.29
C ALA A 2 5.58 31.05 -6.63
N SER A 3 4.92 32.15 -6.92
CA SER A 3 4.17 32.45 -8.13
C SER A 3 5.12 32.44 -9.32
N LEU A 4 4.85 31.60 -10.33
CA LEU A 4 5.41 31.78 -11.66
C LEU A 4 4.30 32.28 -12.56
N GLU A 5 4.43 33.55 -12.92
CA GLU A 5 3.57 34.31 -13.81
C GLU A 5 3.45 33.60 -15.16
N LYS A 6 2.21 33.50 -15.65
CA LYS A 6 1.93 33.20 -17.05
C LYS A 6 2.39 34.40 -17.88
N PRO A 7 3.15 34.24 -18.96
CA PRO A 7 3.19 35.26 -19.99
C PRO A 7 1.84 35.24 -20.70
N SER A 8 1.04 36.28 -20.45
CA SER A 8 -0.06 36.69 -21.31
C SER A 8 0.51 37.25 -22.61
N GLY A 9 0.24 36.59 -23.74
CA GLY A 9 0.57 37.10 -25.07
C GLY A 9 -0.42 36.53 -26.07
N ASN A 10 -1.40 37.36 -26.45
CA ASN A 10 -2.24 37.13 -27.62
C ASN A 10 -1.36 36.94 -28.85
N TYR A 11 -1.61 35.89 -29.63
CA TYR A 11 -1.06 35.72 -30.98
C TYR A 11 -2.22 35.55 -31.95
N ASP A 12 -2.39 36.54 -32.82
CA ASP A 12 -3.09 36.47 -34.11
C ASP A 12 -2.20 37.26 -35.12
N PRO A 13 -2.27 37.03 -36.44
CA PRO A 13 -1.18 36.41 -37.19
C PRO A 13 -0.61 37.36 -38.25
N GLY A 14 0.68 37.30 -38.55
CA GLY A 14 1.25 38.17 -39.58
C GLY A 14 2.75 38.06 -39.78
N GLU A 15 3.13 37.21 -40.73
CA GLU A 15 4.28 37.29 -41.64
C GLU A 15 5.71 37.65 -41.14
N LYS A 16 6.54 36.59 -41.26
CA LYS A 16 7.82 36.51 -41.99
C LYS A 16 9.15 36.93 -41.32
N SER A 17 9.88 35.87 -40.99
CA SER A 17 11.17 35.49 -41.60
C SER A 17 12.48 36.04 -41.00
N SER A 18 13.24 35.12 -40.37
CA SER A 18 14.63 34.73 -40.71
C SER A 18 15.35 34.24 -39.44
N ALA A 19 16.08 33.12 -39.36
CA ALA A 19 16.39 32.06 -40.30
C ALA A 19 16.81 30.82 -39.46
N LEU A 20 16.13 29.70 -39.69
CA LEU A 20 16.62 28.32 -39.47
C LEU A 20 15.73 27.44 -40.35
N HIS A 21 16.01 27.45 -41.66
CA HIS A 21 15.37 26.58 -42.62
C HIS A 21 15.86 25.14 -42.40
N TYR A 22 15.08 24.34 -41.68
CA TYR A 22 14.93 22.92 -42.00
C TYR A 22 13.62 22.79 -42.77
N THR A 23 13.70 22.50 -44.06
CA THR A 23 12.54 22.14 -44.88
C THR A 23 12.01 20.80 -44.36
N GLN A 24 10.96 20.83 -43.52
CA GLN A 24 10.26 19.61 -43.12
C GLN A 24 9.76 18.87 -44.36
N SER A 25 9.98 17.56 -44.41
CA SER A 25 9.47 16.75 -45.51
C SER A 25 7.94 16.64 -45.45
N ASP A 26 7.25 16.46 -46.59
CA ASP A 26 5.79 16.27 -46.63
C ASP A 26 5.31 15.14 -45.69
N THR A 27 6.16 14.14 -45.46
CA THR A 27 5.89 13.01 -44.56
C THR A 27 5.88 13.44 -43.08
N GLU A 28 6.71 14.40 -42.68
CA GLU A 28 6.75 14.92 -41.30
C GLU A 28 5.52 15.76 -40.98
N ILE A 29 5.04 16.55 -41.96
CA ILE A 29 3.78 17.30 -41.85
C ILE A 29 2.60 16.34 -41.65
N VAL A 30 2.60 15.24 -42.39
CA VAL A 30 1.58 14.18 -42.28
C VAL A 30 1.62 13.48 -40.93
N GLN A 31 2.81 13.12 -40.41
CA GLN A 31 2.93 12.52 -39.08
C GLN A 31 2.43 13.47 -37.99
N GLU A 32 2.82 14.75 -38.04
CA GLU A 32 2.42 15.75 -37.03
C GLU A 32 0.91 15.95 -37.00
N LYS A 33 0.25 15.94 -38.16
CA LYS A 33 -1.21 16.02 -38.25
C LYS A 33 -1.92 14.86 -37.55
N ILE A 34 -1.40 13.65 -37.69
CA ILE A 34 -1.93 12.45 -37.01
C ILE A 34 -1.66 12.53 -35.50
N TYR A 35 -0.50 13.02 -35.08
CA TYR A 35 -0.22 13.25 -33.65
C TYR A 35 -1.20 14.25 -33.03
N GLN A 36 -1.41 15.40 -33.66
CA GLN A 36 -2.34 16.41 -33.16
C GLN A 36 -3.77 15.89 -33.07
N TYR A 37 -4.20 15.10 -34.05
CA TYR A 37 -5.49 14.41 -34.00
C TYR A 37 -5.66 13.58 -32.71
N PHE A 38 -4.71 12.70 -32.40
CA PHE A 38 -4.79 11.91 -31.17
C PHE A 38 -4.65 12.75 -29.90
N ILE A 39 -3.85 13.81 -29.89
CA ILE A 39 -3.72 14.76 -28.76
C ILE A 39 -5.03 15.48 -28.47
N GLU A 40 -5.79 15.86 -29.50
CA GLU A 40 -7.11 16.49 -29.31
C GLU A 40 -8.15 15.49 -28.83
N ARG A 41 -8.19 14.29 -29.44
CA ARG A 41 -9.18 13.27 -29.08
C ARG A 41 -9.03 12.78 -27.63
N VAL A 42 -7.80 12.56 -27.15
CA VAL A 42 -7.59 12.18 -25.73
C VAL A 42 -8.02 13.24 -24.72
N LYS A 43 -8.15 14.51 -25.13
CA LYS A 43 -8.64 15.59 -24.27
C LYS A 43 -10.17 15.71 -24.26
N GLN A 44 -10.84 15.29 -25.33
CA GLN A 44 -12.26 15.55 -25.56
C GLN A 44 -13.15 14.30 -25.44
N GLU A 45 -12.60 13.11 -25.66
CA GLU A 45 -13.35 11.86 -25.78
C GLU A 45 -13.01 10.84 -24.69
N LYS A 46 -13.84 9.80 -24.55
CA LYS A 46 -13.57 8.72 -23.58
C LYS A 46 -12.43 7.81 -24.07
N PRO A 47 -11.62 7.24 -23.17
CA PRO A 47 -10.50 6.36 -23.55
C PRO A 47 -10.85 5.21 -24.49
N ASP A 48 -11.99 4.54 -24.29
CA ASP A 48 -12.41 3.42 -25.15
C ASP A 48 -12.79 3.91 -26.57
N GLU A 49 -13.30 5.13 -26.72
CA GLU A 49 -13.62 5.74 -28.03
C GLU A 49 -12.33 6.10 -28.79
N VAL A 50 -11.33 6.62 -28.07
CA VAL A 50 -10.01 6.92 -28.64
C VAL A 50 -9.26 5.63 -29.00
N LEU A 51 -9.38 4.59 -28.17
CA LEU A 51 -8.81 3.27 -28.47
C LEU A 51 -9.44 2.68 -29.75
N ALA A 52 -10.76 2.80 -29.93
CA ALA A 52 -11.42 2.34 -31.16
C ALA A 52 -10.92 3.07 -32.42
N LYS A 53 -10.62 4.37 -32.31
CA LYS A 53 -9.99 5.14 -33.41
C LYS A 53 -8.55 4.70 -33.69
N PHE A 54 -7.79 4.38 -32.64
CA PHE A 54 -6.45 3.80 -32.78
C PHE A 54 -6.51 2.44 -33.49
N GLU A 55 -7.41 1.55 -33.07
CA GLU A 55 -7.62 0.25 -33.73
C GLU A 55 -7.99 0.41 -35.20
N ALA A 56 -8.90 1.35 -35.51
CA ALA A 56 -9.33 1.59 -36.89
C ALA A 56 -8.19 2.08 -37.78
N LEU A 57 -7.21 2.83 -37.24
CA LEU A 57 -6.14 3.45 -38.03
C LEU A 57 -4.95 2.50 -38.19
N PHE A 58 -4.50 1.88 -37.11
CA PHE A 58 -3.24 1.13 -37.08
C PHE A 58 -3.40 -0.39 -37.15
N LEU A 59 -4.55 -0.95 -36.74
CA LEU A 59 -4.73 -2.40 -36.64
C LEU A 59 -5.66 -2.96 -37.73
N LYS A 60 -6.79 -2.28 -37.96
CA LYS A 60 -7.83 -2.74 -38.89
C LYS A 60 -7.75 -2.06 -40.25
N PHE A 61 -7.13 -0.89 -40.32
CA PHE A 61 -7.12 -0.02 -41.50
C PHE A 61 -8.52 0.30 -42.07
N ALA A 62 -9.54 0.13 -41.23
CA ALA A 62 -10.94 0.22 -41.57
C ALA A 62 -11.75 0.68 -40.34
N GLY A 63 -12.72 1.56 -40.55
CA GLY A 63 -13.59 2.10 -39.49
C GLY A 63 -13.78 3.62 -39.56
N PRO A 64 -14.52 4.19 -38.59
CA PRO A 64 -14.85 5.61 -38.57
C PRO A 64 -13.65 6.45 -38.11
N ILE A 65 -12.88 6.94 -39.08
CA ILE A 65 -11.79 7.92 -38.89
C ILE A 65 -12.05 9.10 -39.81
N ASP A 66 -11.67 10.29 -39.35
CA ASP A 66 -11.77 11.52 -40.14
C ASP A 66 -11.07 11.35 -41.50
N ARG A 67 -11.80 11.69 -42.58
CA ARG A 67 -11.37 11.47 -43.97
C ARG A 67 -9.97 12.02 -44.24
N GLU A 68 -9.67 13.16 -43.65
CA GLU A 68 -8.40 13.87 -43.79
C GLU A 68 -7.24 13.09 -43.14
N ILE A 69 -7.46 12.48 -41.97
CA ILE A 69 -6.48 11.63 -41.28
C ILE A 69 -6.24 10.34 -42.07
N LYS A 70 -7.30 9.76 -42.64
CA LYS A 70 -7.18 8.60 -43.53
C LYS A 70 -6.32 8.92 -44.77
N GLN A 71 -6.54 10.08 -45.40
CA GLN A 71 -5.73 10.53 -46.54
C GLN A 71 -4.27 10.78 -46.18
N SER A 72 -4.02 11.43 -45.04
CA SER A 72 -2.66 11.63 -44.53
C SER A 72 -1.95 10.30 -44.26
N PHE A 73 -2.64 9.33 -43.66
CA PHE A 73 -2.08 8.01 -43.44
C PHE A 73 -1.79 7.26 -44.76
N GLN A 74 -2.70 7.33 -45.74
CA GLN A 74 -2.51 6.76 -47.09
C GLN A 74 -1.33 7.39 -47.83
N TYR A 75 -1.08 8.69 -47.66
CA TYR A 75 0.10 9.35 -48.23
C TYR A 75 1.41 8.74 -47.72
N LEU A 76 1.48 8.41 -46.43
CA LEU A 76 2.66 7.80 -45.82
C LEU A 76 2.91 6.39 -46.36
N ILE A 77 1.82 5.63 -46.60
CA ILE A 77 1.85 4.29 -47.20
C ILE A 77 2.34 4.35 -48.65
N ALA A 78 1.79 5.26 -49.46
CA ALA A 78 2.13 5.40 -50.88
C ALA A 78 3.62 5.72 -51.12
N LYS A 79 4.32 6.28 -50.13
CA LYS A 79 5.75 6.58 -50.19
C LYS A 79 6.65 5.44 -49.70
N ASN A 80 6.08 4.30 -49.32
CA ASN A 80 6.76 3.10 -48.83
C ASN A 80 7.73 3.38 -47.65
N GLN A 81 7.38 4.33 -46.77
CA GLN A 81 8.26 4.81 -45.69
C GLN A 81 8.04 4.04 -44.39
N GLN A 82 8.54 2.81 -44.33
CA GLN A 82 8.39 1.93 -43.17
C GLN A 82 8.84 2.58 -41.85
N GLN A 83 10.03 3.19 -41.80
CA GLN A 83 10.56 3.79 -40.56
C GLN A 83 9.64 4.90 -40.03
N LYS A 84 9.10 5.73 -40.93
CA LYS A 84 8.15 6.79 -40.56
C LYS A 84 6.83 6.25 -40.04
N PHE A 85 6.37 5.10 -40.54
CA PHE A 85 5.22 4.40 -39.96
C PHE A 85 5.51 3.92 -38.54
N GLN A 86 6.69 3.33 -38.31
CA GLN A 86 7.08 2.83 -36.99
C GLN A 86 7.22 3.96 -35.95
N GLU A 87 7.79 5.10 -36.35
CA GLU A 87 7.81 6.32 -35.52
C GLU A 87 6.39 6.83 -35.20
N LEU A 88 5.49 6.79 -36.18
CA LEU A 88 4.11 7.25 -36.06
C LEU A 88 3.33 6.44 -35.02
N ILE A 89 3.37 5.11 -35.13
CA ILE A 89 2.69 4.24 -34.17
C ILE A 89 3.32 4.34 -32.77
N LYS A 90 4.66 4.40 -32.69
CA LYS A 90 5.41 4.57 -31.43
C LYS A 90 4.96 5.84 -30.69
N ARG A 91 5.01 7.00 -31.35
CA ARG A 91 4.67 8.28 -30.72
C ARG A 91 3.18 8.36 -30.38
N THR A 92 2.30 7.79 -31.21
CA THR A 92 0.87 7.71 -30.91
C THR A 92 0.60 6.87 -29.65
N CYS A 93 1.24 5.71 -29.50
CA CYS A 93 1.15 4.90 -28.28
C CYS A 93 1.55 5.73 -27.04
N TYR A 94 2.65 6.49 -27.09
CA TYR A 94 3.07 7.34 -25.97
C TYR A 94 2.07 8.46 -25.65
N ILE A 95 1.44 9.08 -26.66
CA ILE A 95 0.38 10.09 -26.46
C ILE A 95 -0.78 9.48 -25.68
N LEU A 96 -1.27 8.30 -26.10
CA LEU A 96 -2.39 7.63 -25.45
C LEU A 96 -2.04 7.24 -24.00
N ILE A 97 -0.89 6.60 -23.81
CA ILE A 97 -0.43 6.12 -22.51
C ILE A 97 -0.25 7.27 -21.52
N ASN A 98 0.37 8.39 -21.93
CA ASN A 98 0.53 9.59 -21.09
C ASN A 98 -0.81 10.11 -20.59
N ASN A 99 -1.74 10.37 -21.52
CA ASN A 99 -3.03 10.96 -21.19
C ASN A 99 -3.88 10.02 -20.35
N TRP A 100 -3.85 8.72 -20.64
CA TRP A 100 -4.60 7.73 -19.87
C TRP A 100 -4.00 7.49 -18.48
N TYR A 101 -2.69 7.58 -18.30
CA TYR A 101 -2.10 7.54 -16.95
C TYR A 101 -2.48 8.77 -16.13
N VAL A 102 -2.42 9.97 -16.70
CA VAL A 102 -2.87 11.21 -16.04
C VAL A 102 -4.36 11.12 -15.67
N GLY A 103 -5.19 10.57 -16.56
CA GLY A 103 -6.62 10.34 -16.32
C GLY A 103 -6.97 9.15 -15.43
N ARG A 104 -5.98 8.38 -14.93
CA ARG A 104 -6.13 7.14 -14.13
C ARG A 104 -6.87 5.99 -14.85
N TYR A 105 -6.75 5.91 -16.16
CA TYR A 105 -7.34 4.86 -17.02
C TYR A 105 -6.37 3.70 -17.31
N SER A 106 -5.79 3.10 -16.27
CA SER A 106 -4.78 2.03 -16.43
C SER A 106 -5.32 0.76 -17.11
N GLU A 107 -6.62 0.51 -17.04
CA GLU A 107 -7.26 -0.62 -17.73
C GLU A 107 -7.21 -0.44 -19.25
N CYS A 108 -7.39 0.79 -19.76
CA CYS A 108 -7.32 1.07 -21.20
C CYS A 108 -5.90 0.89 -21.75
N VAL A 109 -4.87 1.21 -20.95
CA VAL A 109 -3.47 0.92 -21.30
C VAL A 109 -3.24 -0.58 -21.46
N GLN A 110 -3.81 -1.42 -20.57
CA GLN A 110 -3.71 -2.88 -20.74
C GLN A 110 -4.45 -3.35 -21.99
N LYS A 111 -5.67 -2.85 -22.24
CA LYS A 111 -6.42 -3.17 -23.47
C LYS A 111 -5.63 -2.84 -24.74
N LEU A 112 -4.97 -1.67 -24.79
CA LEU A 112 -4.11 -1.29 -25.92
C LEU A 112 -2.99 -2.30 -26.16
N ILE A 113 -2.28 -2.72 -25.11
CA ILE A 113 -1.19 -3.70 -25.21
C ILE A 113 -1.72 -5.08 -25.60
N THR A 114 -2.84 -5.52 -25.05
CA THR A 114 -3.50 -6.75 -25.44
C THR A 114 -3.83 -6.73 -26.93
N LYS A 115 -4.45 -5.65 -27.43
CA LYS A 115 -4.81 -5.48 -28.84
C LYS A 115 -3.61 -5.48 -29.77
N LEU A 116 -2.50 -4.85 -29.38
CA LEU A 116 -1.26 -4.86 -30.16
C LEU A 116 -0.63 -6.27 -30.22
N ASN A 117 -0.73 -7.07 -29.15
CA ASN A 117 -0.22 -8.45 -29.17
C ASN A 117 -1.10 -9.41 -29.96
N GLU A 118 -2.43 -9.25 -29.92
CA GLU A 118 -3.40 -10.04 -30.70
C GLU A 118 -3.14 -10.00 -32.22
N VAL A 119 -2.47 -8.96 -32.71
CA VAL A 119 -2.06 -8.82 -34.12
C VAL A 119 -1.24 -10.04 -34.59
N ARG A 120 -0.42 -10.64 -33.71
CA ARG A 120 0.46 -11.78 -34.03
C ARG A 120 -0.31 -13.08 -34.29
N GLU A 121 -1.53 -13.17 -33.79
CA GLU A 121 -2.34 -14.40 -33.80
C GLU A 121 -3.43 -14.39 -34.88
N GLN A 122 -3.53 -13.28 -35.63
CA GLN A 122 -4.55 -13.11 -36.66
C GLN A 122 -4.03 -13.55 -38.03
N GLU A 123 -4.76 -14.45 -38.69
CA GLU A 123 -4.56 -14.76 -40.11
C GLU A 123 -5.09 -13.60 -40.96
N PHE A 124 -4.23 -12.99 -41.79
CA PHE A 124 -4.62 -11.87 -42.63
C PHE A 124 -4.75 -12.26 -44.10
N GLY A 125 -5.94 -12.00 -44.65
CA GLY A 125 -6.20 -11.89 -46.09
C GLY A 125 -6.64 -10.47 -46.43
N GLY A 126 -6.14 -9.92 -47.54
CA GLY A 126 -6.39 -8.54 -47.96
C GLY A 126 -5.64 -8.18 -49.25
N ASP A 127 -5.73 -6.93 -49.68
CA ASP A 127 -4.93 -6.40 -50.80
C ASP A 127 -3.44 -6.27 -50.41
N GLU A 128 -2.57 -6.03 -51.40
CA GLU A 128 -1.11 -5.92 -51.20
C GLU A 128 -0.71 -4.85 -50.17
N GLU A 129 -1.50 -3.76 -50.05
CA GLU A 129 -1.26 -2.67 -49.09
C GLU A 129 -1.49 -3.14 -47.64
N HIS A 130 -2.57 -3.89 -47.38
CA HIS A 130 -2.85 -4.43 -46.05
C HIS A 130 -1.77 -5.42 -45.60
N ILE A 131 -1.27 -6.26 -46.51
CA ILE A 131 -0.19 -7.21 -46.22
C ILE A 131 1.10 -6.45 -45.86
N CYS A 132 1.43 -5.40 -46.62
CA CYS A 132 2.61 -4.58 -46.36
C CYS A 132 2.57 -3.90 -44.99
N LEU A 133 1.44 -3.26 -44.66
CA LEU A 133 1.23 -2.59 -43.37
C LEU A 133 1.27 -3.55 -42.19
N HIS A 134 0.68 -4.74 -42.35
CA HIS A 134 0.74 -5.78 -41.33
C HIS A 134 2.18 -6.21 -41.07
N ASN A 135 2.98 -6.42 -42.12
CA ASN A 135 4.40 -6.74 -41.97
C ASN A 135 5.18 -5.62 -41.26
N TRP A 136 4.91 -4.35 -41.57
CA TRP A 136 5.53 -3.23 -40.86
C TRP A 136 5.15 -3.17 -39.38
N LEU A 137 3.90 -3.51 -39.08
CA LEU A 137 3.40 -3.59 -37.70
C LEU A 137 4.05 -4.74 -36.94
N ILE A 138 4.15 -5.93 -37.53
CA ILE A 138 4.88 -7.07 -36.93
C ILE A 138 6.33 -6.69 -36.65
N GLN A 139 7.01 -6.06 -37.61
CA GLN A 139 8.39 -5.57 -37.42
C GLN A 139 8.50 -4.51 -36.32
N PHE A 140 7.50 -3.64 -36.16
CA PHE A 140 7.43 -2.73 -35.02
C PHE A 140 7.25 -3.51 -33.70
N LEU A 141 6.36 -4.50 -33.66
CA LEU A 141 6.13 -5.33 -32.47
C LEU A 141 7.36 -6.17 -32.09
N ASP A 142 8.25 -6.47 -33.05
CA ASP A 142 9.53 -7.15 -32.83
C ASP A 142 10.68 -6.18 -32.49
N SER A 143 10.48 -4.87 -32.63
CA SER A 143 11.49 -3.85 -32.38
C SER A 143 11.74 -3.59 -30.89
N SER A 144 12.91 -3.01 -30.57
CA SER A 144 13.22 -2.51 -29.22
C SER A 144 12.23 -1.43 -28.75
N ASP A 145 11.68 -0.65 -29.69
CA ASP A 145 10.74 0.43 -29.38
C ASP A 145 9.42 -0.08 -28.81
N TYR A 146 8.91 -1.22 -29.28
CA TYR A 146 7.72 -1.82 -28.69
C TYR A 146 8.02 -2.50 -27.36
N GLN A 147 9.22 -3.07 -27.20
CA GLN A 147 9.65 -3.60 -25.90
C GLN A 147 9.71 -2.48 -24.85
N ASP A 148 10.16 -1.27 -25.21
CA ASP A 148 10.11 -0.10 -24.33
C ASP A 148 8.68 0.26 -23.93
N ILE A 149 7.74 0.27 -24.89
CA ILE A 149 6.32 0.53 -24.61
C ILE A 149 5.73 -0.53 -23.67
N LYS A 150 6.03 -1.82 -23.89
CA LYS A 150 5.61 -2.90 -22.99
C LYS A 150 6.23 -2.76 -21.61
N ALA A 151 7.51 -2.42 -21.54
CA ALA A 151 8.20 -2.19 -20.28
C ALA A 151 7.52 -1.06 -19.49
N VAL A 152 7.09 0.01 -20.15
CA VAL A 152 6.46 1.16 -19.49
C VAL A 152 4.97 0.90 -19.13
N THR A 153 4.35 -0.15 -19.68
CA THR A 153 2.91 -0.45 -19.48
C THR A 153 2.65 -1.66 -18.62
N GLN A 154 3.59 -2.60 -18.51
CA GLN A 154 3.44 -3.78 -17.67
C GLN A 154 4.14 -3.63 -16.31
N VAL A 155 3.36 -3.84 -15.24
CA VAL A 155 3.87 -4.22 -13.91
C VAL A 155 3.81 -5.74 -13.84
N THR A 156 4.68 -6.45 -14.56
CA THR A 156 4.73 -7.92 -14.56
C THR A 156 6.02 -8.46 -13.97
N VAL A 157 5.89 -9.72 -13.55
CA VAL A 157 6.80 -10.53 -12.74
C VAL A 157 8.23 -10.52 -13.28
N SER A 158 9.15 -10.12 -12.39
CA SER A 158 10.61 -10.10 -12.56
C SER A 158 11.11 -11.42 -13.17
N GLN A 159 11.76 -11.34 -14.32
CA GLN A 159 12.59 -12.42 -14.87
C GLN A 159 14.08 -12.17 -14.55
N ASN A 160 14.48 -10.90 -14.42
CA ASN A 160 15.83 -10.48 -14.02
C ASN A 160 15.79 -9.67 -12.71
N TRP A 161 16.82 -9.79 -11.88
CA TRP A 161 16.92 -9.09 -10.59
C TRP A 161 16.92 -7.56 -10.76
N SER A 162 17.43 -7.07 -11.90
CA SER A 162 17.48 -5.64 -12.25
C SER A 162 16.10 -5.02 -12.45
N ASP A 163 15.09 -5.81 -12.86
CA ASP A 163 13.70 -5.36 -13.04
C ASP A 163 13.10 -4.78 -11.76
N ARG A 164 13.61 -5.18 -10.59
CA ARG A 164 13.20 -4.64 -9.29
C ARG A 164 13.54 -3.15 -9.14
N TYR A 165 14.55 -2.68 -9.87
CA TYR A 165 15.08 -1.32 -9.84
C TYR A 165 14.64 -0.50 -11.06
N LYS A 166 13.52 -0.87 -11.67
CA LYS A 166 12.95 -0.22 -12.87
C LYS A 166 12.76 1.29 -12.71
N THR A 167 12.54 1.79 -11.50
CA THR A 167 12.52 3.23 -11.20
C THR A 167 13.76 3.97 -11.70
N TYR A 168 14.93 3.35 -11.63
CA TYR A 168 16.19 3.92 -12.12
C TYR A 168 16.44 3.59 -13.60
N LEU A 169 16.06 2.41 -14.07
CA LEU A 169 16.18 2.05 -15.49
C LEU A 169 15.35 2.99 -16.39
N LEU A 170 14.23 3.52 -15.90
CA LEU A 170 13.43 4.50 -16.62
C LEU A 170 14.11 5.88 -16.74
N VAL A 171 15.12 6.18 -15.91
CA VAL A 171 15.83 7.47 -15.92
C VAL A 171 16.62 7.64 -17.21
N SER A 172 17.29 6.59 -17.67
CA SER A 172 18.00 6.63 -18.96
C SER A 172 17.04 6.91 -20.11
N GLN A 173 15.78 6.45 -20.01
CA GLN A 173 14.77 6.71 -21.04
C GLN A 173 14.29 8.18 -21.01
N TYR A 174 13.99 8.74 -19.84
CA TYR A 174 13.46 10.12 -19.81
C TYR A 174 14.53 11.22 -19.88
N ALA A 175 15.78 10.91 -19.53
CA ALA A 175 16.89 11.85 -19.62
C ALA A 175 17.57 11.85 -21.00
N ASN A 176 17.34 10.82 -21.84
CA ASN A 176 17.90 10.75 -23.19
C ASN A 176 17.26 11.82 -24.11
N PRO A 177 18.02 12.83 -24.60
CA PRO A 177 17.49 13.88 -25.46
C PRO A 177 16.97 13.36 -26.81
N GLU A 178 17.48 12.21 -27.28
CA GLU A 178 17.06 11.57 -28.54
C GLU A 178 15.65 10.96 -28.46
N ASN A 179 15.14 10.72 -27.24
CA ASN A 179 13.78 10.22 -27.06
C ASN A 179 12.76 11.36 -27.22
N SER A 180 11.61 11.04 -27.83
CA SER A 180 10.52 12.01 -27.98
C SER A 180 10.08 12.56 -26.62
N TRP A 181 9.56 13.79 -26.60
CA TRP A 181 9.07 14.41 -25.38
C TRP A 181 8.01 13.53 -24.68
N GLU A 182 7.12 12.91 -25.45
CA GLU A 182 6.07 12.04 -24.92
C GLU A 182 6.65 10.77 -24.28
N HIS A 183 7.64 10.12 -24.90
CA HIS A 183 8.32 8.95 -24.32
C HIS A 183 8.97 9.33 -22.98
N ARG A 184 9.73 10.42 -22.97
CA ARG A 184 10.38 10.90 -21.75
C ARG A 184 9.37 11.16 -20.64
N GLU A 185 8.23 11.75 -20.98
CA GLU A 185 7.18 12.05 -20.00
C GLU A 185 6.49 10.79 -19.46
N VAL A 186 6.24 9.75 -20.27
CA VAL A 186 5.68 8.49 -19.73
C VAL A 186 6.67 7.83 -18.78
N ALA A 187 7.94 7.72 -19.18
CA ALA A 187 8.97 7.09 -18.37
C ALA A 187 9.16 7.83 -17.02
N ARG A 188 9.13 9.16 -17.03
CA ARG A 188 9.16 9.99 -15.81
C ARG A 188 7.96 9.73 -14.90
N ASN A 189 6.75 9.76 -15.45
CA ASN A 189 5.51 9.55 -14.70
C ASN A 189 5.42 8.13 -14.09
N LEU A 190 5.85 7.12 -14.85
CA LEU A 190 5.92 5.75 -14.33
C LEU A 190 6.97 5.61 -13.21
N SER A 191 8.17 6.16 -13.40
CA SER A 191 9.21 6.14 -12.36
C SER A 191 8.70 6.76 -11.07
N GLN A 192 8.02 7.91 -11.15
CA GLN A 192 7.42 8.57 -9.99
C GLN A 192 6.35 7.69 -9.32
N LYS A 193 5.43 7.10 -10.09
CA LYS A 193 4.39 6.19 -9.57
C LYS A 193 4.99 4.97 -8.85
N LEU A 194 6.04 4.38 -9.39
CA LEU A 194 6.73 3.25 -8.78
C LEU A 194 7.45 3.67 -7.48
N ARG A 195 8.12 4.83 -7.46
CA ARG A 195 8.72 5.39 -6.24
C ARG A 195 7.67 5.62 -5.15
N ASP A 196 6.52 6.18 -5.49
CA ASP A 196 5.45 6.45 -4.53
C ASP A 196 4.77 5.18 -4.01
N THR A 197 4.75 4.13 -4.84
CA THR A 197 4.30 2.79 -4.44
C THR A 197 5.28 2.18 -3.45
N TYR A 198 6.59 2.20 -3.76
CA TYR A 198 7.64 1.72 -2.85
C TYR A 198 7.60 2.43 -1.50
N LYS A 199 7.55 3.77 -1.48
CA LYS A 199 7.44 4.56 -0.24
C LYS A 199 6.23 4.15 0.60
N PHE A 200 5.09 3.97 -0.06
CA PHE A 200 3.85 3.56 0.59
C PHE A 200 3.96 2.14 1.15
N GLU A 201 4.45 1.18 0.36
CA GLU A 201 4.65 -0.20 0.80
C GLU A 201 5.66 -0.29 1.95
N LEU A 202 6.70 0.55 1.95
CA LEU A 202 7.69 0.60 3.01
C LEU A 202 7.08 1.15 4.30
N ALA A 203 6.37 2.28 4.24
CA ALA A 203 5.63 2.80 5.39
C ALA A 203 4.59 1.78 5.92
N MET A 204 3.95 1.06 5.01
CA MET A 204 3.03 -0.03 5.34
C MET A 204 3.72 -1.19 6.04
N TYR A 205 4.86 -1.65 5.54
CA TYR A 205 5.66 -2.71 6.13
C TYR A 205 6.09 -2.33 7.56
N LEU A 206 6.68 -1.15 7.72
CA LEU A 206 7.21 -0.67 9.01
C LEU A 206 6.13 -0.50 10.08
N SER A 207 4.95 -0.01 9.70
CA SER A 207 3.83 0.09 10.62
C SER A 207 3.24 -1.27 11.03
N ARG A 208 3.51 -2.37 10.29
CA ARG A 208 3.02 -3.72 10.62
C ARG A 208 4.03 -4.51 11.44
N SER A 209 5.32 -4.41 11.11
CA SER A 209 6.38 -5.24 11.69
C SER A 209 6.63 -4.99 13.17
N GLU A 210 6.22 -3.83 13.68
CA GLU A 210 6.41 -3.42 15.08
C GLU A 210 5.13 -3.60 15.95
N SER A 211 4.07 -4.22 15.40
CA SER A 211 2.84 -4.56 16.15
C SER A 211 2.94 -5.97 16.75
N SER A 212 2.69 -6.08 18.05
CA SER A 212 2.92 -7.29 18.87
C SER A 212 2.00 -8.49 18.56
N ASN A 213 0.99 -8.34 17.70
CA ASN A 213 -0.04 -9.37 17.45
C ASN A 213 -0.05 -9.93 16.01
N TYR A 214 1.09 -9.92 15.30
CA TYR A 214 1.12 -10.18 13.84
C TYR A 214 1.73 -11.55 13.47
N PRO A 215 1.04 -12.45 12.75
CA PRO A 215 1.66 -13.61 12.12
C PRO A 215 2.51 -13.16 10.91
N GLN A 216 3.83 -13.36 10.94
CA GLN A 216 4.79 -12.80 9.97
C GLN A 216 4.55 -13.21 8.50
N ASN A 217 3.81 -14.28 8.24
CA ASN A 217 3.76 -14.94 6.93
C ASN A 217 3.00 -14.17 5.81
N ASP A 218 2.20 -13.14 6.13
CA ASP A 218 1.43 -12.37 5.12
C ASP A 218 2.03 -10.98 4.78
N LEU A 219 3.24 -10.68 5.27
CA LEU A 219 3.87 -9.37 5.11
C LEU A 219 4.80 -9.35 3.90
N LYS A 220 4.34 -8.77 2.77
CA LYS A 220 5.23 -8.46 1.66
C LYS A 220 6.13 -7.29 2.06
N ASN A 221 7.37 -7.58 2.43
CA ASN A 221 8.42 -6.59 2.54
C ASN A 221 8.74 -6.06 1.13
N PRO A 222 8.66 -4.74 0.87
CA PRO A 222 9.05 -4.18 -0.42
C PRO A 222 10.57 -4.22 -0.66
N THR A 223 11.35 -4.66 0.34
CA THR A 223 12.80 -4.82 0.29
C THR A 223 13.18 -6.29 0.40
N HIS A 224 14.31 -6.67 -0.20
CA HIS A 224 14.94 -7.98 0.02
C HIS A 224 15.76 -8.08 1.31
N LEU A 225 15.83 -6.99 2.10
CA LEU A 225 16.56 -6.94 3.37
C LEU A 225 15.88 -7.72 4.50
N GLY A 226 14.63 -8.18 4.31
CA GLY A 226 13.91 -8.88 5.37
C GLY A 226 13.74 -8.00 6.61
N SER A 227 13.87 -8.59 7.80
CA SER A 227 13.76 -7.88 9.08
C SER A 227 14.88 -6.85 9.30
N GLU A 228 16.01 -6.94 8.60
CA GLU A 228 17.14 -6.01 8.75
C GLU A 228 16.78 -4.57 8.35
N VAL A 229 15.75 -4.39 7.50
CA VAL A 229 15.29 -3.07 7.08
C VAL A 229 14.91 -2.19 8.27
N ILE A 230 14.31 -2.76 9.31
CA ILE A 230 13.91 -2.03 10.53
C ILE A 230 15.16 -1.56 11.27
N THR A 231 16.10 -2.47 11.50
CA THR A 231 17.37 -2.17 12.19
C THR A 231 18.15 -1.09 11.46
N LEU A 232 18.20 -1.15 10.12
CA LEU A 232 18.86 -0.15 9.28
C LEU A 232 18.19 1.22 9.39
N ILE A 233 16.85 1.29 9.34
CA ILE A 233 16.13 2.56 9.51
C ILE A 233 16.35 3.11 10.93
N LYS A 234 16.20 2.27 11.96
CA LYS A 234 16.43 2.66 13.34
C LYS A 234 17.84 3.21 13.52
N LYS A 235 18.87 2.58 12.91
CA LYS A 235 20.26 3.07 12.92
C LYS A 235 20.44 4.39 12.15
N ALA A 236 19.81 4.54 10.99
CA ALA A 236 19.86 5.78 10.21
C ALA A 236 19.22 6.97 10.97
N ILE A 237 18.13 6.73 11.70
CA ILE A 237 17.44 7.75 12.50
C ILE A 237 18.17 8.02 13.82
N SER A 238 18.60 6.97 14.54
CA SER A 238 19.23 7.10 15.86
C SER A 238 20.56 7.84 15.80
N THR A 239 21.31 7.70 14.71
CA THR A 239 22.53 8.48 14.45
C THR A 239 22.27 9.96 14.21
N GLN A 240 20.99 10.37 14.07
CA GLN A 240 20.56 11.70 13.61
C GLN A 240 21.24 12.11 12.29
N SER A 241 21.80 11.14 11.54
CA SER A 241 22.62 11.42 10.37
C SER A 241 21.79 12.08 9.28
N VAL A 242 20.55 11.63 9.08
CA VAL A 242 19.61 12.19 8.10
C VAL A 242 19.17 13.61 8.48
N SER A 243 18.66 13.82 9.70
CA SER A 243 18.15 15.13 10.13
C SER A 243 19.25 16.18 10.27
N LYS A 244 20.43 15.81 10.81
CA LYS A 244 21.60 16.71 10.86
C LYS A 244 22.12 17.08 9.48
N SER A 245 22.10 16.14 8.53
CA SER A 245 22.54 16.43 7.16
C SER A 245 21.68 17.51 6.51
N LYS A 246 20.36 17.47 6.68
CA LYS A 246 19.45 18.51 6.16
C LYS A 246 19.77 19.89 6.75
N ILE A 247 19.82 19.98 8.08
CA ILE A 247 20.12 21.24 8.79
C ILE A 247 21.49 21.81 8.37
N LYS A 248 22.50 20.97 8.23
CA LYS A 248 23.85 21.39 7.84
C LYS A 248 23.95 21.79 6.37
N ALA A 249 23.19 21.15 5.49
CA ALA A 249 23.07 21.57 4.10
C ALA A 249 22.46 22.98 4.00
N ASP A 250 21.37 23.23 4.72
CA ASP A 250 20.71 24.55 4.76
C ASP A 250 21.66 25.63 5.27
N GLN A 251 22.43 25.35 6.32
CA GLN A 251 23.46 26.26 6.85
C GLN A 251 24.54 26.56 5.80
N LEU A 252 25.07 25.53 5.13
CA LEU A 252 26.08 25.74 4.09
C LEU A 252 25.53 26.57 2.93
N LEU A 253 24.30 26.29 2.47
CA LEU A 253 23.65 27.00 1.37
C LEU A 253 23.36 28.48 1.71
N GLN A 254 23.05 28.81 2.96
CA GLN A 254 22.90 30.20 3.41
C GLN A 254 24.19 31.01 3.34
N GLU A 255 25.35 30.34 3.44
CA GLU A 255 26.67 30.99 3.40
C GLU A 255 27.26 31.10 1.98
N VAL A 256 26.67 30.41 0.99
CA VAL A 256 27.23 30.24 -0.37
C VAL A 256 27.56 31.56 -1.06
N GLU A 257 26.70 32.58 -0.95
CA GLU A 257 26.87 33.85 -1.69
C GLU A 257 28.17 34.58 -1.32
N ALA A 258 28.67 34.39 -0.09
CA ALA A 258 29.88 35.03 0.40
C ALA A 258 31.16 34.24 0.05
N LEU A 259 31.05 33.00 -0.43
CA LEU A 259 32.19 32.10 -0.60
C LEU A 259 32.85 32.22 -1.96
N LYS A 260 34.18 32.11 -1.96
CA LYS A 260 34.93 31.79 -3.18
C LYS A 260 34.84 30.31 -3.50
N TYR A 261 35.06 29.97 -4.77
CA TYR A 261 35.00 28.58 -5.23
C TYR A 261 35.90 27.64 -4.42
N ARG A 262 37.13 28.06 -4.08
CA ARG A 262 38.05 27.25 -3.26
C ARG A 262 37.49 26.99 -1.85
N GLU A 263 36.97 28.01 -1.19
CA GLU A 263 36.44 27.93 0.17
C GLU A 263 35.21 27.03 0.23
N PHE A 264 34.34 27.12 -0.77
CA PHE A 264 33.19 26.23 -0.90
C PHE A 264 33.62 24.77 -1.01
N LYS A 265 34.63 24.42 -1.82
CA LYS A 265 35.08 23.03 -1.97
C LYS A 265 35.53 22.43 -0.63
N HIS A 266 36.25 23.20 0.19
CA HIS A 266 36.64 22.77 1.53
C HIS A 266 35.43 22.59 2.45
N LYS A 267 34.53 23.57 2.55
CA LYS A 267 33.31 23.46 3.37
C LYS A 267 32.39 22.32 2.91
N PHE A 268 32.30 22.10 1.60
CA PHE A 268 31.54 21.01 1.00
C PHE A 268 32.12 19.65 1.39
N TYR A 269 33.46 19.49 1.32
CA TYR A 269 34.13 18.28 1.80
C TYR A 269 33.83 18.01 3.28
N ASP A 270 34.03 19.01 4.15
CA ASP A 270 33.77 18.90 5.59
C ASP A 270 32.33 18.48 5.88
N TYR A 271 31.37 19.04 5.15
CA TYR A 271 29.96 18.68 5.22
C TYR A 271 29.70 17.22 4.82
N LEU A 272 30.31 16.75 3.71
CA LEU A 272 30.15 15.38 3.24
C LEU A 272 30.64 14.38 4.30
N ILE A 273 31.76 14.65 4.95
CA ILE A 273 32.40 13.74 5.91
C ILE A 273 31.89 13.87 7.35
N LEU A 274 30.99 14.81 7.60
CA LEU A 274 30.40 15.06 8.92
C LEU A 274 29.71 13.80 9.48
N ASN A 275 30.03 13.45 10.73
CA ASN A 275 29.63 12.25 11.49
C ASN A 275 30.35 10.93 11.14
N PHE A 276 31.51 10.96 10.48
CA PHE A 276 32.38 9.78 10.35
C PHE A 276 33.57 9.82 11.31
N ASP A 277 33.82 8.70 11.99
CA ASP A 277 35.01 8.54 12.83
C ASP A 277 36.26 8.32 11.96
N SER A 278 37.40 8.84 12.41
CA SER A 278 38.77 8.57 11.95
C SER A 278 39.11 7.09 11.67
N LYS A 279 38.40 6.13 12.30
CA LYS A 279 38.58 4.69 12.08
C LYS A 279 37.62 4.07 11.05
N HIS A 280 36.72 4.85 10.47
CA HIS A 280 35.70 4.34 9.55
C HIS A 280 36.34 3.88 8.21
N PRO A 281 35.95 2.72 7.64
CA PRO A 281 36.55 2.19 6.40
C PRO A 281 36.45 3.12 5.18
N PHE A 282 35.52 4.07 5.21
CA PHE A 282 35.33 5.08 4.15
C PHE A 282 36.46 6.12 4.11
N ASN A 283 37.33 6.23 5.13
CA ASN A 283 38.35 7.29 5.19
C ASN A 283 39.38 7.20 4.07
N VAL A 284 39.67 6.00 3.56
CA VAL A 284 40.52 5.84 2.36
C VAL A 284 39.92 6.54 1.14
N ILE A 285 38.60 6.50 0.99
CA ILE A 285 37.87 7.17 -0.09
C ILE A 285 37.79 8.68 0.19
N SER A 286 37.59 9.06 1.46
CA SER A 286 37.58 10.45 1.90
C SER A 286 38.84 11.21 1.53
N SER A 287 40.03 10.65 1.79
CA SER A 287 41.30 11.30 1.42
C SER A 287 41.47 11.45 -0.10
N ARG A 288 40.95 10.50 -0.90
CA ARG A 288 40.94 10.62 -2.37
C ARG A 288 39.94 11.66 -2.86
N LEU A 289 38.80 11.78 -2.17
CA LEU A 289 37.77 12.77 -2.45
C LEU A 289 38.28 14.19 -2.18
N ASP A 290 38.95 14.41 -1.05
CA ASP A 290 39.57 15.70 -0.71
C ASP A 290 40.55 16.14 -1.81
N LYS A 291 41.45 15.24 -2.23
CA LYS A 291 42.37 15.51 -3.33
C LYS A 291 41.64 15.87 -4.63
N MET A 292 40.65 15.08 -5.03
CA MET A 292 39.86 15.34 -6.25
C MET A 292 39.17 16.70 -6.20
N LEU A 293 38.54 17.04 -5.06
CA LEU A 293 37.88 18.32 -4.88
C LEU A 293 38.91 19.46 -4.93
N ASN A 294 40.06 19.32 -4.28
CA ASN A 294 41.12 20.34 -4.33
C ASN A 294 41.60 20.61 -5.75
N ASP A 295 41.74 19.58 -6.59
CA ASP A 295 42.19 19.71 -7.99
C ASP A 295 41.08 20.24 -8.94
N LEU A 296 39.80 20.05 -8.58
CA LEU A 296 38.67 20.36 -9.47
C LEU A 296 38.53 21.87 -9.72
N GLY A 297 38.60 22.29 -10.98
CA GLY A 297 38.26 23.65 -11.41
C GLY A 297 39.20 24.73 -10.85
N ASN A 298 40.50 24.45 -10.74
CA ASN A 298 41.49 25.37 -10.15
C ASN A 298 41.50 26.76 -10.80
N GLN A 299 41.18 26.87 -12.10
CA GLN A 299 41.02 28.15 -12.79
C GLN A 299 39.93 29.08 -12.21
N TRP A 300 39.01 28.56 -11.38
CA TRP A 300 37.92 29.32 -10.78
C TRP A 300 38.13 29.61 -9.30
N SER A 301 39.27 29.23 -8.71
CA SER A 301 39.52 29.29 -7.26
C SER A 301 39.11 30.60 -6.59
N ASP A 302 39.43 31.74 -7.21
CA ASP A 302 39.20 33.08 -6.66
C ASP A 302 37.87 33.72 -7.10
N ARG A 303 37.09 33.03 -7.94
CA ARG A 303 35.76 33.49 -8.37
C ARG A 303 34.74 33.19 -7.28
N HIS A 304 33.75 34.07 -7.15
CA HIS A 304 32.57 33.79 -6.34
C HIS A 304 31.82 32.60 -6.90
N ILE A 305 31.36 31.73 -6.01
CA ILE A 305 30.64 30.54 -6.41
C ILE A 305 29.22 30.88 -6.88
N ASN A 306 28.70 30.10 -7.82
CA ASN A 306 27.33 30.22 -8.32
C ASN A 306 26.69 28.83 -8.49
N GLY A 307 25.39 28.80 -8.79
CA GLY A 307 24.63 27.55 -8.92
C GLY A 307 25.22 26.56 -9.94
N ASN A 308 25.72 27.03 -11.09
CA ASN A 308 26.32 26.16 -12.11
C ASN A 308 27.61 25.51 -11.59
N MET A 309 28.46 26.28 -10.90
CA MET A 309 29.68 25.77 -10.28
C MET A 309 29.37 24.74 -9.19
N ILE A 310 28.35 24.97 -8.35
CA ILE A 310 27.90 24.02 -7.34
C ILE A 310 27.44 22.72 -8.00
N GLN A 311 26.63 22.81 -9.06
CA GLN A 311 26.15 21.64 -9.79
C GLN A 311 27.31 20.85 -10.42
N ILE A 312 28.33 21.52 -10.97
CA ILE A 312 29.55 20.88 -11.49
C ILE A 312 30.25 20.11 -10.38
N VAL A 313 30.53 20.75 -9.24
CA VAL A 313 31.20 20.10 -8.09
C VAL A 313 30.39 18.90 -7.60
N CYS A 314 29.07 19.04 -7.49
CA CYS A 314 28.17 17.97 -7.06
C CYS A 314 28.16 16.80 -8.06
N ASN A 315 27.95 17.06 -9.35
CA ASN A 315 27.92 16.00 -10.37
C ASN A 315 29.26 15.26 -10.48
N GLN A 316 30.39 15.97 -10.46
CA GLN A 316 31.72 15.35 -10.46
C GLN A 316 31.96 14.51 -9.21
N THR A 317 31.45 14.94 -8.05
CA THR A 317 31.50 14.14 -6.82
C THR A 317 30.66 12.86 -6.94
N LEU A 318 29.47 12.95 -7.54
CA LEU A 318 28.61 11.79 -7.78
C LEU A 318 29.30 10.77 -8.70
N GLU A 319 29.83 11.21 -9.83
CA GLU A 319 30.59 10.36 -10.76
C GLU A 319 31.77 9.70 -10.04
N PHE A 320 32.60 10.49 -9.36
CA PHE A 320 33.75 9.99 -8.61
C PHE A 320 33.40 8.86 -7.61
N LEU A 321 32.24 8.95 -6.97
CA LEU A 321 31.76 7.97 -5.99
C LEU A 321 30.96 6.80 -6.59
N THR A 322 30.57 6.86 -7.88
CA THR A 322 29.66 5.89 -8.51
C THR A 322 30.20 5.30 -9.82
N ILE A 323 30.35 6.11 -10.87
CA ILE A 323 30.68 5.71 -12.24
C ILE A 323 31.92 6.47 -12.74
N GLY A 324 32.88 5.77 -13.32
CA GLY A 324 34.05 6.34 -13.98
C GLY A 324 33.76 6.88 -15.39
N SER A 325 34.72 7.60 -15.96
CA SER A 325 34.63 8.25 -17.28
C SER A 325 34.36 7.31 -18.45
N ASN A 326 34.66 6.02 -18.31
CA ASN A 326 34.39 4.97 -19.29
C ASN A 326 33.00 4.32 -19.14
N GLY A 327 32.15 4.81 -18.24
CA GLY A 327 30.83 4.23 -17.95
C GLY A 327 30.84 3.01 -17.02
N ASN A 328 32.02 2.55 -16.57
CA ASN A 328 32.15 1.45 -15.62
C ASN A 328 32.04 1.95 -14.17
N PRO A 329 31.72 1.08 -13.19
CA PRO A 329 31.77 1.45 -11.78
C PRO A 329 33.13 2.04 -11.39
N SER A 330 33.12 3.16 -10.66
CA SER A 330 34.37 3.83 -10.29
C SER A 330 35.21 2.96 -9.34
N PRO A 331 36.54 3.15 -9.27
CA PRO A 331 37.38 2.45 -8.30
C PRO A 331 36.93 2.69 -6.85
N ASN A 332 36.37 3.87 -6.56
CA ASN A 332 35.88 4.22 -5.22
C ASN A 332 34.53 3.56 -4.91
N PHE A 333 33.65 3.40 -5.90
CA PHE A 333 32.44 2.60 -5.76
C PHE A 333 32.79 1.15 -5.44
N THR A 334 33.68 0.56 -6.25
CA THR A 334 34.15 -0.82 -6.06
C THR A 334 34.79 -1.03 -4.70
N LEU A 335 35.60 -0.07 -4.23
CA LEU A 335 36.20 -0.11 -2.90
C LEU A 335 35.15 0.00 -1.78
N SER A 336 34.13 0.86 -1.94
CA SER A 336 33.03 0.99 -0.99
C SER A 336 32.24 -0.31 -0.83
N MET A 337 32.00 -1.00 -1.95
CA MET A 337 31.33 -2.30 -1.99
C MET A 337 32.14 -3.38 -1.26
N LYS A 338 33.46 -3.42 -1.46
CA LYS A 338 34.36 -4.37 -0.78
C LYS A 338 34.39 -4.19 0.75
N HIS A 339 34.32 -2.95 1.23
CA HIS A 339 34.34 -2.65 2.66
C HIS A 339 32.94 -2.59 3.31
N ALA A 340 31.88 -3.02 2.60
CA ALA A 340 30.49 -3.02 3.10
C ALA A 340 30.00 -1.66 3.64
N THR A 341 30.48 -0.55 3.06
CA THR A 341 30.15 0.82 3.50
C THR A 341 28.85 1.36 2.89
N HIS A 342 27.88 0.47 2.58
CA HIS A 342 26.69 0.78 1.77
C HIS A 342 25.85 1.94 2.34
N LEU A 343 25.56 1.92 3.65
CA LEU A 343 24.80 2.98 4.33
C LEU A 343 25.51 4.32 4.26
N THR A 344 26.82 4.32 4.51
CA THR A 344 27.66 5.52 4.46
C THR A 344 27.70 6.13 3.07
N LEU A 345 27.95 5.31 2.04
CA LEU A 345 27.94 5.77 0.66
C LEU A 345 26.56 6.34 0.27
N ALA A 346 25.47 5.63 0.60
CA ALA A 346 24.12 6.11 0.31
C ALA A 346 23.80 7.46 0.98
N ILE A 347 24.21 7.65 2.25
CA ILE A 347 24.04 8.93 2.95
C ILE A 347 24.84 10.05 2.27
N ILE A 348 26.10 9.80 1.89
CA ILE A 348 26.95 10.79 1.21
C ILE A 348 26.33 11.19 -0.14
N LEU A 349 25.85 10.24 -0.94
CA LEU A 349 25.18 10.53 -2.21
C LEU A 349 23.93 11.41 -1.99
N MET A 350 23.15 11.15 -0.92
CA MET A 350 22.01 12.01 -0.57
C MET A 350 22.44 13.38 -0.04
N LYS A 351 23.55 13.49 0.69
CA LYS A 351 24.12 14.77 1.13
C LYS A 351 24.48 15.67 -0.06
N VAL A 352 25.05 15.11 -1.14
CA VAL A 352 25.35 15.86 -2.37
C VAL A 352 24.06 16.43 -2.98
N VAL A 353 22.99 15.64 -3.04
CA VAL A 353 21.68 16.09 -3.56
C VAL A 353 21.05 17.19 -2.69
N LEU A 354 21.27 17.19 -1.38
CA LEU A 354 20.80 18.28 -0.50
C LEU A 354 21.47 19.63 -0.82
N ILE A 355 22.72 19.63 -1.30
CA ILE A 355 23.43 20.85 -1.72
C ILE A 355 23.02 21.28 -3.13
N SER A 356 22.74 20.33 -4.02
CA SER A 356 22.27 20.60 -5.38
C SER A 356 21.10 19.70 -5.73
N ALA A 357 19.88 20.21 -5.59
CA ALA A 357 18.67 19.49 -5.98
C ALA A 357 18.68 19.12 -7.48
N ASN A 358 19.28 19.97 -8.32
CA ASN A 358 19.46 19.75 -9.76
C ASN A 358 20.38 18.55 -10.08
N SER A 359 21.18 18.10 -9.11
CA SER A 359 22.03 16.90 -9.26
C SER A 359 21.27 15.60 -9.00
N ARG A 360 20.00 15.64 -8.59
CA ARG A 360 19.21 14.42 -8.31
C ARG A 360 19.03 13.53 -9.54
N GLU A 361 18.66 14.12 -10.67
CA GLU A 361 18.48 13.38 -11.92
C GLU A 361 19.80 12.77 -12.39
N HIS A 362 20.91 13.48 -12.20
CA HIS A 362 22.24 12.98 -12.51
C HIS A 362 22.66 11.81 -11.60
N LEU A 363 22.38 11.87 -10.29
CA LEU A 363 22.58 10.72 -9.40
C LEU A 363 21.76 9.51 -9.86
N ASP A 364 20.49 9.71 -10.17
CA ASP A 364 19.61 8.63 -10.62
C ASP A 364 20.13 8.01 -11.95
N LEU A 365 20.74 8.81 -12.83
CA LEU A 365 21.46 8.32 -14.03
C LEU A 365 22.72 7.52 -13.70
N CYS A 366 23.53 7.96 -12.73
CA CYS A 366 24.68 7.20 -12.25
C CYS A 366 24.25 5.82 -11.74
N ILE A 367 23.17 5.75 -10.95
CA ILE A 367 22.60 4.49 -10.46
C ILE A 367 22.08 3.62 -11.60
N SER A 368 21.40 4.22 -12.59
CA SER A 368 20.96 3.51 -13.80
C SER A 368 22.13 2.87 -14.55
N ARG A 369 23.25 3.58 -14.71
CA ARG A 369 24.47 3.06 -15.34
C ARG A 369 25.09 1.91 -14.53
N ILE A 370 25.11 1.99 -13.21
CA ILE A 370 25.55 0.87 -12.34
C ILE A 370 24.68 -0.36 -12.58
N ILE A 371 23.36 -0.21 -12.57
CA ILE A 371 22.44 -1.34 -12.80
C ILE A 371 22.67 -1.93 -14.19
N ASN A 372 22.78 -1.10 -15.23
CA ASN A 372 23.01 -1.55 -16.59
C ASN A 372 24.35 -2.30 -16.77
N TYR A 373 25.38 -1.95 -16.01
CA TYR A 373 26.66 -2.65 -16.03
C TYR A 373 26.53 -4.08 -15.46
N TYR A 374 25.76 -4.25 -14.38
CA TYR A 374 25.62 -5.55 -13.70
C TYR A 374 24.43 -6.40 -14.19
N GLN A 375 23.48 -5.85 -14.96
CA GLN A 375 22.21 -6.52 -15.30
C GLN A 375 22.37 -7.86 -16.03
N ASN A 376 23.48 -8.06 -16.75
CA ASN A 376 23.76 -9.30 -17.49
C ASN A 376 24.48 -10.35 -16.65
N SER A 377 24.83 -10.03 -15.40
CA SER A 377 25.47 -10.95 -14.45
C SER A 377 24.46 -11.61 -13.52
N ASP A 378 24.80 -12.80 -13.03
CA ASP A 378 23.95 -13.60 -12.15
C ASP A 378 23.66 -12.87 -10.82
N GLU A 379 22.47 -13.10 -10.26
CA GLU A 379 22.02 -12.45 -9.02
C GLU A 379 22.95 -12.75 -7.83
N GLN A 380 23.50 -13.96 -7.74
CA GLN A 380 24.43 -14.31 -6.65
C GLN A 380 25.73 -13.53 -6.74
N GLN A 381 26.22 -13.29 -7.95
CA GLN A 381 27.43 -12.48 -8.20
C GLN A 381 27.17 -10.99 -7.90
N CYS A 382 25.93 -10.53 -8.09
CA CYS A 382 25.54 -9.14 -7.87
C CYS A 382 25.10 -8.83 -6.43
N LYS A 383 25.13 -9.80 -5.49
CA LYS A 383 24.57 -9.65 -4.13
C LYS A 383 25.02 -8.39 -3.39
N ILE A 384 26.30 -8.03 -3.49
CA ILE A 384 26.86 -6.84 -2.83
C ILE A 384 26.26 -5.55 -3.41
N VAL A 385 26.11 -5.49 -4.74
CA VAL A 385 25.53 -4.33 -5.44
C VAL A 385 24.03 -4.25 -5.17
N ILE A 386 23.33 -5.38 -5.21
CA ILE A 386 21.91 -5.47 -4.85
C ILE A 386 21.68 -4.95 -3.43
N ASN A 387 22.51 -5.36 -2.46
CA ASN A 387 22.44 -4.85 -1.10
C ASN A 387 22.64 -3.33 -1.02
N PHE A 388 23.59 -2.79 -1.78
CA PHE A 388 23.75 -1.34 -1.90
C PHE A 388 22.49 -0.66 -2.46
N LEU A 389 21.89 -1.20 -3.52
CA LEU A 389 20.68 -0.63 -4.13
C LEU A 389 19.48 -0.65 -3.17
N GLU A 390 19.32 -1.71 -2.37
CA GLU A 390 18.29 -1.78 -1.31
C GLU A 390 18.52 -0.70 -0.25
N VAL A 391 19.74 -0.59 0.27
CA VAL A 391 20.11 0.44 1.25
C VAL A 391 19.96 1.85 0.66
N PHE A 392 20.33 2.04 -0.61
CA PHE A 392 20.19 3.31 -1.31
C PHE A 392 18.72 3.71 -1.46
N ASN A 393 17.84 2.79 -1.87
CA ASN A 393 16.40 3.02 -1.95
C ASN A 393 15.80 3.44 -0.61
N LEU A 394 16.18 2.72 0.45
CA LEU A 394 15.77 3.00 1.82
C LEU A 394 16.21 4.40 2.24
N VAL A 395 17.51 4.71 2.14
CA VAL A 395 18.08 6.00 2.53
C VAL A 395 17.49 7.13 1.69
N SER A 396 17.39 6.96 0.37
CA SER A 396 16.74 7.94 -0.51
C SER A 396 15.30 8.20 -0.09
N THR A 397 14.59 7.21 0.45
CA THR A 397 13.24 7.38 1.00
C THR A 397 13.24 8.15 2.32
N LEU A 398 14.16 7.86 3.23
CA LEU A 398 14.31 8.59 4.51
C LEU A 398 14.65 10.07 4.32
N PHE A 399 15.35 10.41 3.24
CA PHE A 399 15.66 11.79 2.89
C PHE A 399 14.50 12.54 2.22
N THR A 400 13.44 11.86 1.77
CA THR A 400 12.27 12.54 1.17
C THR A 400 11.51 13.39 2.18
N GLU A 401 10.96 14.51 1.73
CA GLU A 401 10.29 15.49 2.60
C GLU A 401 8.92 15.00 3.08
N ASN A 402 8.23 14.19 2.27
CA ASN A 402 6.83 13.87 2.50
C ASN A 402 6.61 12.75 3.54
N ILE A 403 7.67 12.16 4.12
CA ILE A 403 7.55 11.15 5.20
C ILE A 403 8.60 11.41 6.26
N GLN A 404 8.16 11.74 7.48
CA GLN A 404 9.00 11.76 8.66
C GLN A 404 8.96 10.41 9.35
N TYR A 405 10.13 9.89 9.71
CA TYR A 405 10.28 8.68 10.49
C TYR A 405 10.82 9.02 11.88
N ASN A 406 10.09 8.63 12.92
CA ASN A 406 10.39 8.95 14.32
C ASN A 406 10.55 7.67 15.14
N LEU A 407 11.39 7.72 16.18
CA LEU A 407 11.52 6.65 17.17
C LEU A 407 10.77 7.07 18.44
N VAL A 408 9.90 6.19 18.94
CA VAL A 408 9.15 6.37 20.18
C VAL A 408 9.56 5.28 21.15
N SER A 409 10.09 5.65 22.32
CA SER A 409 10.42 4.69 23.37
C SER A 409 9.15 4.11 23.99
N ILE A 410 9.08 2.79 24.09
CA ILE A 410 8.07 2.12 24.90
C ILE A 410 8.65 1.96 26.31
N LYS A 411 7.92 2.41 27.33
CA LYS A 411 8.19 1.97 28.70
C LYS A 411 7.65 0.55 28.85
N SER A 412 8.54 -0.43 29.06
CA SER A 412 8.13 -1.76 29.50
C SER A 412 7.82 -1.69 31.00
N ASP A 413 6.57 -1.93 31.38
CA ASP A 413 6.14 -1.96 32.79
C ASP A 413 6.51 -3.27 33.53
N ASP A 414 7.36 -4.13 32.96
CA ASP A 414 7.85 -5.33 33.62
C ASP A 414 9.33 -5.23 33.98
N GLY A 415 9.60 -5.10 35.28
CA GLY A 415 10.91 -4.89 35.90
C GLY A 415 11.80 -6.13 35.99
N THR A 416 11.73 -7.07 35.05
CA THR A 416 12.58 -8.27 35.07
C THR A 416 13.03 -8.66 33.67
N LEU A 417 14.14 -8.08 33.20
CA LEU A 417 15.11 -8.56 32.20
C LEU A 417 16.15 -7.44 31.97
N PRO A 418 17.39 -7.74 31.52
CA PRO A 418 18.43 -6.71 31.36
C PRO A 418 17.97 -5.63 30.37
N ALA A 419 18.25 -4.36 30.69
CA ALA A 419 17.77 -3.20 29.94
C ALA A 419 18.06 -3.36 28.43
N PRO A 420 17.03 -3.56 27.58
CA PRO A 420 17.25 -3.66 26.14
C PRO A 420 17.78 -2.31 25.66
N THR A 421 18.67 -2.32 24.67
CA THR A 421 19.23 -1.09 24.10
C THR A 421 18.11 -0.14 23.65
N VAL A 422 18.35 1.17 23.60
CA VAL A 422 17.33 2.16 23.16
C VAL A 422 16.73 1.78 21.79
N LEU A 423 17.51 1.14 20.91
CA LEU A 423 17.06 0.64 19.62
C LEU A 423 16.07 -0.54 19.72
N GLU A 424 16.24 -1.41 20.71
CA GLU A 424 15.36 -2.56 20.98
C GLU A 424 14.07 -2.14 21.69
N THR A 425 14.11 -1.08 22.49
CA THR A 425 12.93 -0.52 23.20
C THR A 425 12.17 0.57 22.42
N SER A 426 12.68 1.00 21.26
CA SER A 426 12.06 2.04 20.44
C SER A 426 11.22 1.47 19.30
N ARG A 427 9.97 1.93 19.19
CA ARG A 427 9.10 1.71 18.03
C ARG A 427 9.33 2.75 16.95
N LEU A 428 9.34 2.30 15.69
CA LEU A 428 9.43 3.17 14.53
C LEU A 428 8.03 3.64 14.10
N PHE A 429 7.84 4.95 13.99
CA PHE A 429 6.64 5.59 13.47
C PHE A 429 6.95 6.34 12.19
N SER A 430 6.08 6.22 11.18
CA SER A 430 6.14 7.05 9.97
C SER A 430 4.94 7.98 9.93
N GLN A 431 5.18 9.26 9.69
CA GLN A 431 4.17 10.30 9.53
C GLN A 431 4.35 10.94 8.16
N PHE A 432 3.32 10.90 7.32
CA PHE A 432 3.37 11.56 6.02
C PHE A 432 3.21 13.08 6.22
N GLN A 433 4.13 13.89 5.69
CA GLN A 433 3.96 15.34 5.56
C GLN A 433 3.25 15.62 4.23
N GLY A 434 1.92 15.64 4.27
CA GLY A 434 1.12 16.22 3.20
C GLY A 434 0.86 17.72 3.43
N GLN A 435 0.14 18.34 2.50
CA GLN A 435 -0.23 19.75 2.62
C GLN A 435 -1.03 20.00 3.92
N ASP A 436 -0.73 21.11 4.60
CA ASP A 436 -1.60 21.59 5.66
C ASP A 436 -2.85 22.23 5.02
N LEU A 437 -3.98 21.55 5.16
CA LEU A 437 -5.26 21.97 4.62
C LEU A 437 -6.21 22.42 5.73
N ARG A 438 -5.76 22.59 6.98
CA ARG A 438 -6.63 22.94 8.12
C ARG A 438 -7.40 24.23 7.87
N GLN A 439 -6.71 25.28 7.40
CA GLN A 439 -7.32 26.59 7.13
C GLN A 439 -7.90 26.76 5.71
N LYS A 440 -7.64 25.82 4.79
CA LYS A 440 -8.10 25.94 3.39
C LYS A 440 -9.62 25.75 3.28
N ASN A 441 -10.33 26.67 2.64
CA ASN A 441 -11.74 26.43 2.31
C ASN A 441 -11.85 25.38 1.19
N LEU A 442 -12.56 24.27 1.46
CA LEU A 442 -12.77 23.19 0.50
C LEU A 442 -14.18 23.19 -0.10
N LYS A 443 -15.08 24.06 0.35
CA LYS A 443 -16.42 24.17 -0.22
C LYS A 443 -16.34 24.78 -1.62
N GLY A 444 -17.03 24.19 -2.59
CA GLY A 444 -17.05 24.65 -3.99
C GLY A 444 -15.78 24.37 -4.79
N VAL A 445 -14.75 23.76 -4.17
CA VAL A 445 -13.52 23.39 -4.86
C VAL A 445 -13.70 22.02 -5.53
N ASN A 446 -13.15 21.85 -6.74
CA ASN A 446 -13.05 20.54 -7.36
C ASN A 446 -12.05 19.66 -6.59
N LEU A 447 -12.54 18.85 -5.66
CA LEU A 447 -11.71 18.05 -4.77
C LEU A 447 -10.83 17.04 -5.52
N LYS A 448 -11.18 16.64 -6.76
CA LYS A 448 -10.38 15.68 -7.54
C LYS A 448 -9.01 16.24 -7.96
N THR A 449 -8.84 17.57 -7.96
CA THR A 449 -7.57 18.22 -8.34
C THR A 449 -6.64 18.45 -7.14
N ILE A 450 -7.08 18.16 -5.93
CA ILE A 450 -6.29 18.32 -4.71
C ILE A 450 -5.62 16.98 -4.39
N ASP A 451 -4.31 17.01 -4.14
CA ASP A 451 -3.62 15.88 -3.52
C ASP A 451 -3.88 15.89 -2.00
N PHE A 452 -4.69 14.92 -1.54
CA PHE A 452 -5.00 14.75 -0.12
C PHE A 452 -4.10 13.71 0.57
N LYS A 453 -3.21 13.04 -0.16
CA LYS A 453 -2.38 11.99 0.42
C LYS A 453 -1.51 12.57 1.54
N GLY A 454 -1.70 12.08 2.75
CA GLY A 454 -0.97 12.56 3.93
C GLY A 454 -1.32 13.99 4.38
N ALA A 455 -2.33 14.64 3.80
CA ALA A 455 -2.67 16.02 4.14
C ALA A 455 -3.09 16.16 5.61
N ASP A 456 -2.72 17.28 6.24
CA ASP A 456 -3.19 17.60 7.59
C ASP A 456 -4.53 18.34 7.52
N MET A 457 -5.57 17.68 8.02
CA MET A 457 -6.95 18.14 8.05
C MET A 457 -7.57 17.89 9.44
N ARG A 458 -6.74 17.84 10.49
CA ARG A 458 -7.20 17.67 11.86
C ARG A 458 -8.20 18.75 12.25
N GLU A 459 -9.20 18.36 13.05
CA GLU A 459 -10.24 19.24 13.60
C GLU A 459 -11.07 19.97 12.53
N LYS A 460 -10.89 19.64 11.24
CA LYS A 460 -11.55 20.32 10.15
C LYS A 460 -13.03 19.95 10.08
N ASN A 461 -13.87 20.93 9.78
CA ASN A 461 -15.29 20.70 9.51
C ASN A 461 -15.52 20.31 8.05
N LEU A 462 -15.90 19.05 7.84
CA LEU A 462 -16.22 18.42 6.56
C LEU A 462 -17.64 17.86 6.56
N LYS A 463 -18.51 18.34 7.46
CA LYS A 463 -19.90 17.88 7.61
C LYS A 463 -20.62 17.89 6.26
N GLY A 464 -21.24 16.78 5.90
CA GLY A 464 -22.02 16.63 4.67
C GLY A 464 -21.23 16.68 3.37
N MET A 465 -19.89 16.75 3.41
CA MET A 465 -19.08 16.85 2.19
C MET A 465 -19.05 15.52 1.42
N SER A 466 -19.06 15.63 0.09
CA SER A 466 -18.84 14.49 -0.81
C SER A 466 -17.35 14.30 -1.06
N LEU A 467 -16.81 13.18 -0.58
CA LEU A 467 -15.41 12.74 -0.68
C LEU A 467 -15.29 11.43 -1.47
N ILE A 468 -16.28 11.14 -2.33
CA ILE A 468 -16.44 9.90 -3.08
C ILE A 468 -15.21 9.61 -3.94
N LYS A 469 -14.68 8.38 -3.83
CA LYS A 469 -13.54 7.86 -4.62
C LYS A 469 -12.26 8.72 -4.55
N LEU A 470 -12.14 9.63 -3.58
CA LEU A 470 -10.92 10.38 -3.36
C LEU A 470 -9.81 9.49 -2.79
N ASP A 471 -8.56 9.85 -3.08
CA ASP A 471 -7.39 9.24 -2.47
C ASP A 471 -7.00 10.03 -1.24
N LEU A 472 -7.44 9.56 -0.08
CA LEU A 472 -7.23 10.13 1.24
C LEU A 472 -6.28 9.26 2.07
N ARG A 473 -5.43 8.46 1.42
CA ARG A 473 -4.49 7.57 2.14
C ARG A 473 -3.58 8.41 3.02
N LEU A 474 -3.34 7.95 4.25
CA LEU A 474 -2.47 8.59 5.24
C LEU A 474 -2.93 9.98 5.70
N VAL A 475 -4.10 10.47 5.26
CA VAL A 475 -4.60 11.78 5.66
C VAL A 475 -4.74 11.83 7.18
N ASN A 476 -4.43 12.99 7.77
CA ASN A 476 -4.67 13.23 9.17
C ASN A 476 -5.99 13.99 9.35
N LEU A 477 -7.02 13.25 9.74
CA LEU A 477 -8.38 13.72 10.03
C LEU A 477 -8.71 13.56 11.52
N ALA A 478 -7.72 13.48 12.40
CA ALA A 478 -7.97 13.34 13.83
C ALA A 478 -8.88 14.47 14.33
N LYS A 479 -9.92 14.11 15.09
CA LYS A 479 -10.96 15.01 15.61
C LYS A 479 -11.73 15.83 14.56
N ALA A 480 -11.59 15.52 13.26
CA ALA A 480 -12.35 16.20 12.23
C ALA A 480 -13.86 15.88 12.34
N ASN A 481 -14.71 16.80 11.90
CA ASN A 481 -16.14 16.59 11.80
C ASN A 481 -16.51 16.17 10.37
N LEU A 482 -16.74 14.88 10.17
CA LEU A 482 -17.23 14.26 8.93
C LEU A 482 -18.68 13.75 9.08
N SER A 483 -19.46 14.28 10.02
CA SER A 483 -20.87 13.87 10.16
C SER A 483 -21.63 14.04 8.85
N HIS A 484 -22.44 13.05 8.48
CA HIS A 484 -23.17 12.96 7.20
C HIS A 484 -22.31 13.07 5.92
N ALA A 485 -20.98 12.97 6.00
CA ALA A 485 -20.12 13.01 4.81
C ALA A 485 -20.29 11.74 3.97
N ILE A 486 -20.05 11.85 2.65
CA ILE A 486 -20.16 10.73 1.70
C ILE A 486 -18.77 10.36 1.20
N LEU A 487 -18.22 9.27 1.72
CA LEU A 487 -16.86 8.77 1.44
C LEU A 487 -16.85 7.50 0.60
N ASN A 488 -17.94 7.20 -0.11
CA ASN A 488 -18.12 5.93 -0.80
C ASN A 488 -16.96 5.64 -1.77
N GLY A 489 -16.33 4.47 -1.62
CA GLY A 489 -15.19 4.02 -2.43
C GLY A 489 -13.92 4.88 -2.30
N SER A 490 -13.84 5.79 -1.32
CA SER A 490 -12.60 6.55 -1.08
C SER A 490 -11.51 5.64 -0.49
N LYS A 491 -10.25 6.03 -0.68
CA LYS A 491 -9.09 5.32 -0.12
C LYS A 491 -8.62 6.05 1.13
N LEU A 492 -8.86 5.49 2.30
CA LEU A 492 -8.46 5.99 3.63
C LEU A 492 -7.52 5.00 4.33
N ALA A 493 -6.85 4.12 3.59
CA ALA A 493 -5.90 3.19 4.17
C ALA A 493 -4.84 3.97 4.96
N VAL A 494 -4.62 3.57 6.22
CA VAL A 494 -3.69 4.20 7.18
C VAL A 494 -4.00 5.67 7.48
N ALA A 495 -5.22 6.15 7.22
CA ALA A 495 -5.62 7.48 7.67
C ALA A 495 -5.66 7.55 9.20
N ASN A 496 -5.32 8.70 9.76
CA ASN A 496 -5.58 8.99 11.17
C ASN A 496 -6.95 9.65 11.29
N LEU A 497 -7.92 8.93 11.86
CA LEU A 497 -9.29 9.35 12.12
C LEU A 497 -9.59 9.31 13.62
N LYS A 498 -8.57 9.31 14.48
CA LYS A 498 -8.73 9.22 15.93
C LYS A 498 -9.63 10.33 16.46
N GLY A 499 -10.68 9.96 17.18
CA GLY A 499 -11.67 10.87 17.74
C GLY A 499 -12.48 11.67 16.70
N ALA A 500 -12.43 11.31 15.41
CA ALA A 500 -13.22 11.99 14.39
C ALA A 500 -14.72 11.72 14.60
N ASN A 501 -15.56 12.71 14.29
CA ASN A 501 -17.00 12.52 14.26
C ASN A 501 -17.44 12.14 12.85
N MET A 502 -17.85 10.89 12.65
CA MET A 502 -18.35 10.33 11.40
C MET A 502 -19.79 9.81 11.55
N GLN A 503 -20.56 10.38 12.49
CA GLN A 503 -21.96 10.02 12.69
C GLN A 503 -22.74 10.17 11.38
N GLU A 504 -23.55 9.18 11.05
CA GLU A 504 -24.36 9.12 9.81
C GLU A 504 -23.54 9.26 8.51
N ALA A 505 -22.23 9.10 8.54
CA ALA A 505 -21.41 9.14 7.32
C ALA A 505 -21.67 7.88 6.46
N SER A 506 -21.58 8.05 5.14
CA SER A 506 -21.62 6.95 4.18
C SER A 506 -20.19 6.56 3.79
N LEU A 507 -19.76 5.38 4.21
CA LEU A 507 -18.44 4.76 4.01
C LEU A 507 -18.55 3.46 3.18
N VAL A 508 -19.52 3.40 2.26
CA VAL A 508 -19.81 2.20 1.49
C VAL A 508 -18.62 1.88 0.57
N LYS A 509 -18.09 0.66 0.65
CA LYS A 509 -16.90 0.20 -0.09
C LYS A 509 -15.63 1.03 0.15
N THR A 510 -15.60 1.82 1.22
CA THR A 510 -14.43 2.64 1.55
C THR A 510 -13.28 1.75 2.02
N ASP A 511 -12.07 2.06 1.59
CA ASP A 511 -10.85 1.38 2.04
C ASP A 511 -10.32 2.06 3.30
N LEU A 512 -10.62 1.49 4.46
CA LEU A 512 -10.17 1.92 5.79
C LEU A 512 -9.11 0.96 6.36
N ARG A 513 -8.46 0.14 5.52
CA ARG A 513 -7.50 -0.85 6.00
C ARG A 513 -6.44 -0.16 6.85
N ARG A 514 -6.33 -0.61 8.10
CA ARG A 514 -5.34 -0.12 9.06
C ARG A 514 -5.44 1.37 9.38
N ALA A 515 -6.58 1.99 9.11
CA ALA A 515 -6.85 3.33 9.61
C ALA A 515 -6.86 3.33 11.15
N ASP A 516 -6.43 4.43 11.74
CA ASP A 516 -6.58 4.66 13.16
C ASP A 516 -7.94 5.33 13.41
N LEU A 517 -8.88 4.56 13.92
CA LEU A 517 -10.27 4.91 14.21
C LEU A 517 -10.53 4.83 15.73
N GLU A 518 -9.49 4.92 16.57
CA GLU A 518 -9.64 4.95 18.02
C GLU A 518 -10.56 6.11 18.44
N ASP A 519 -11.49 5.85 19.35
CA ASP A 519 -12.48 6.83 19.84
C ASP A 519 -13.35 7.48 18.73
N VAL A 520 -13.38 6.94 17.51
CA VAL A 520 -14.19 7.50 16.42
C VAL A 520 -15.69 7.36 16.74
N ASN A 521 -16.49 8.35 16.36
CA ASN A 521 -17.94 8.22 16.37
C ASN A 521 -18.45 7.83 14.97
N LEU A 522 -18.86 6.58 14.80
CA LEU A 522 -19.48 5.99 13.60
C LEU A 522 -20.96 5.64 13.85
N SER A 523 -21.61 6.23 14.85
CA SER A 523 -23.01 5.97 15.14
C SER A 523 -23.87 6.19 13.90
N TYR A 524 -24.76 5.24 13.59
CA TYR A 524 -25.64 5.28 12.41
C TYR A 524 -24.93 5.37 11.04
N ALA A 525 -23.60 5.21 10.99
CA ALA A 525 -22.86 5.26 9.74
C ALA A 525 -23.11 3.99 8.89
N SER A 526 -23.00 4.13 7.57
CA SER A 526 -23.07 3.01 6.64
C SER A 526 -21.68 2.61 6.16
N LEU A 527 -21.16 1.49 6.67
CA LEU A 527 -19.89 0.86 6.29
C LEU A 527 -20.10 -0.41 5.46
N THR A 528 -21.24 -0.55 4.77
CA THR A 528 -21.54 -1.74 3.96
C THR A 528 -20.39 -2.04 3.00
N THR A 529 -19.88 -3.27 3.05
CA THR A 529 -18.73 -3.74 2.24
C THR A 529 -17.44 -2.92 2.36
N ALA A 530 -17.29 -2.11 3.42
CA ALA A 530 -16.05 -1.39 3.70
C ALA A 530 -14.90 -2.37 4.01
N GLN A 531 -13.68 -1.96 3.65
CA GLN A 531 -12.46 -2.72 3.93
C GLN A 531 -11.81 -2.14 5.18
N LEU A 532 -11.99 -2.78 6.33
CA LEU A 532 -11.46 -2.33 7.62
C LEU A 532 -10.30 -3.17 8.12
N GLN A 533 -9.82 -4.16 7.35
CA GLN A 533 -8.87 -5.15 7.84
C GLN A 533 -7.72 -4.52 8.63
N ARG A 534 -7.54 -5.00 9.87
CA ARG A 534 -6.53 -4.54 10.83
C ARG A 534 -6.59 -3.05 11.18
N ALA A 535 -7.74 -2.40 11.06
CA ALA A 535 -7.96 -1.06 11.58
C ALA A 535 -8.02 -1.08 13.12
N ASN A 536 -7.65 0.05 13.72
CA ASN A 536 -7.78 0.28 15.17
C ASN A 536 -9.11 0.96 15.44
N LEU A 537 -10.11 0.24 15.95
CA LEU A 537 -11.42 0.74 16.38
C LEU A 537 -11.59 0.64 17.91
N ARG A 538 -10.51 0.66 18.69
CA ARG A 538 -10.59 0.64 20.16
C ARG A 538 -11.48 1.78 20.65
N SER A 539 -12.40 1.46 21.56
CA SER A 539 -13.34 2.42 22.14
C SER A 539 -14.21 3.18 21.11
N ALA A 540 -14.28 2.73 19.86
CA ALA A 540 -15.10 3.37 18.84
C ALA A 540 -16.60 3.23 19.15
N CYS A 541 -17.38 4.25 18.79
CA CYS A 541 -18.84 4.23 18.93
C CYS A 541 -19.49 3.91 17.57
N LEU A 542 -19.97 2.68 17.40
CA LEU A 542 -20.63 2.14 16.20
C LEU A 542 -22.10 1.79 16.47
N ILE A 543 -22.76 2.49 17.40
CA ILE A 543 -24.16 2.24 17.75
C ILE A 543 -25.03 2.31 16.50
N LYS A 544 -25.78 1.24 16.23
CA LYS A 544 -26.66 1.12 15.05
C LYS A 544 -25.96 1.35 13.69
N ALA A 545 -24.63 1.21 13.63
CA ALA A 545 -23.90 1.28 12.36
C ALA A 545 -24.21 0.06 11.48
N ASN A 546 -24.17 0.24 10.17
CA ASN A 546 -24.37 -0.84 9.20
C ASN A 546 -23.03 -1.27 8.60
N LEU A 547 -22.46 -2.36 9.08
CA LEU A 547 -21.24 -3.01 8.58
C LEU A 547 -21.53 -4.30 7.81
N MET A 548 -22.71 -4.45 7.21
CA MET A 548 -23.08 -5.64 6.43
C MET A 548 -22.00 -5.95 5.38
N ALA A 549 -21.55 -7.20 5.37
CA ALA A 549 -20.50 -7.71 4.49
C ALA A 549 -19.17 -6.92 4.51
N ALA A 550 -18.89 -6.14 5.56
CA ALA A 550 -17.61 -5.47 5.73
C ALA A 550 -16.50 -6.47 6.08
N SER A 551 -15.27 -6.12 5.71
CA SER A 551 -14.08 -6.95 6.01
C SER A 551 -13.32 -6.35 7.19
N LEU A 552 -13.50 -6.92 8.38
CA LEU A 552 -12.89 -6.52 9.66
C LEU A 552 -11.82 -7.51 10.16
N GLU A 553 -11.24 -8.33 9.28
CA GLU A 553 -10.24 -9.34 9.64
C GLU A 553 -9.07 -8.71 10.43
N GLY A 554 -8.81 -9.24 11.63
CA GLY A 554 -7.76 -8.78 12.53
C GLY A 554 -7.92 -7.34 13.05
N CYS A 555 -9.11 -6.74 13.00
CA CYS A 555 -9.35 -5.42 13.60
C CYS A 555 -9.24 -5.46 15.13
N ASP A 556 -8.80 -4.34 15.73
CA ASP A 556 -8.91 -4.14 17.17
C ASP A 556 -10.17 -3.34 17.48
N LEU A 557 -11.18 -4.00 18.04
CA LEU A 557 -12.48 -3.45 18.46
C LEU A 557 -12.62 -3.52 19.99
N GLN A 558 -11.51 -3.60 20.73
CA GLN A 558 -11.56 -3.69 22.19
C GLN A 558 -12.34 -2.51 22.79
N GLY A 559 -13.34 -2.82 23.61
CA GLY A 559 -14.20 -1.82 24.26
C GLY A 559 -15.11 -1.01 23.33
N ALA A 560 -15.17 -1.33 22.03
CA ALA A 560 -16.05 -0.61 21.10
C ALA A 560 -17.54 -0.86 21.41
N ASP A 561 -18.39 0.11 21.10
CA ASP A 561 -19.84 -0.02 21.20
C ASP A 561 -20.48 -0.26 19.83
N LEU A 562 -20.85 -1.51 19.55
CA LEU A 562 -21.55 -1.94 18.33
C LEU A 562 -23.03 -2.27 18.61
N SER A 563 -23.60 -1.77 19.71
CA SER A 563 -24.95 -2.15 20.11
C SER A 563 -25.99 -1.83 19.03
N ASN A 564 -26.84 -2.82 18.75
CA ASN A 564 -27.84 -2.81 17.69
C ASN A 564 -27.28 -2.55 16.28
N GLY A 565 -25.97 -2.73 16.07
CA GLY A 565 -25.34 -2.66 14.75
C GLY A 565 -25.69 -3.85 13.85
N ASN A 566 -25.51 -3.67 12.55
CA ASN A 566 -25.67 -4.74 11.56
C ASN A 566 -24.30 -5.20 11.03
N LEU A 567 -23.88 -6.41 11.38
CA LEU A 567 -22.67 -7.09 10.91
C LEU A 567 -23.01 -8.39 10.15
N GLU A 568 -24.20 -8.49 9.57
CA GLU A 568 -24.58 -9.66 8.77
C GLU A 568 -23.56 -9.92 7.65
N SER A 569 -23.09 -11.17 7.56
CA SER A 569 -22.06 -11.63 6.63
C SER A 569 -20.72 -10.89 6.70
N ALA A 570 -20.44 -10.15 7.78
CA ALA A 570 -19.15 -9.50 7.98
C ALA A 570 -18.03 -10.52 8.23
N LYS A 571 -16.81 -10.18 7.81
CA LYS A 571 -15.61 -11.01 8.03
C LYS A 571 -14.80 -10.45 9.19
N LEU A 572 -14.86 -11.08 10.35
CA LEU A 572 -14.15 -10.72 11.58
C LEU A 572 -13.17 -11.79 12.05
N ASN A 573 -12.61 -12.60 11.13
CA ASN A 573 -11.57 -13.58 11.46
C ASN A 573 -10.48 -12.93 12.33
N GLN A 574 -10.17 -13.53 13.47
CA GLN A 574 -9.13 -13.05 14.40
C GLN A 574 -9.31 -11.60 14.90
N ALA A 575 -10.51 -11.01 14.81
CA ALA A 575 -10.76 -9.68 15.35
C ALA A 575 -10.75 -9.70 16.89
N ASN A 576 -10.25 -8.63 17.50
CA ASN A 576 -10.27 -8.44 18.95
C ASN A 576 -11.50 -7.61 19.36
N LEU A 577 -12.51 -8.26 19.90
CA LEU A 577 -13.76 -7.69 20.42
C LEU A 577 -13.83 -7.77 21.95
N ALA A 578 -12.69 -7.91 22.64
CA ALA A 578 -12.67 -8.01 24.10
C ALA A 578 -13.37 -6.81 24.74
N HIS A 579 -14.26 -7.08 25.70
CA HIS A 579 -15.07 -6.08 26.41
C HIS A 579 -15.95 -5.19 25.52
N ALA A 580 -16.16 -5.54 24.24
CA ALA A 580 -17.02 -4.77 23.36
C ALA A 580 -18.50 -4.88 23.76
N ASN A 581 -19.27 -3.81 23.54
CA ASN A 581 -20.72 -3.82 23.68
C ASN A 581 -21.37 -4.24 22.36
N LEU A 582 -21.89 -5.45 22.31
CA LEU A 582 -22.51 -6.12 21.15
C LEU A 582 -24.00 -6.43 21.40
N ARG A 583 -24.64 -5.72 22.33
CA ARG A 583 -26.06 -5.95 22.67
C ARG A 583 -26.97 -5.81 21.46
N GLY A 584 -27.81 -6.81 21.22
CA GLY A 584 -28.75 -6.83 20.11
C GLY A 584 -28.12 -6.76 18.71
N VAL A 585 -26.81 -6.99 18.58
CA VAL A 585 -26.12 -6.92 17.29
C VAL A 585 -26.60 -8.03 16.35
N ASN A 586 -26.70 -7.72 15.05
CA ASN A 586 -26.92 -8.74 14.02
C ASN A 586 -25.58 -9.24 13.49
N LEU A 587 -25.22 -10.49 13.77
CA LEU A 587 -24.02 -11.20 13.31
C LEU A 587 -24.39 -12.44 12.47
N ARG A 588 -25.58 -12.44 11.84
CA ARG A 588 -26.02 -13.56 10.99
C ARG A 588 -24.98 -13.87 9.92
N ASN A 589 -24.64 -15.15 9.77
CA ASN A 589 -23.67 -15.63 8.78
C ASN A 589 -22.30 -14.91 8.82
N ALA A 590 -21.96 -14.24 9.91
CA ALA A 590 -20.67 -13.58 10.06
C ALA A 590 -19.58 -14.63 10.32
N ASN A 591 -18.36 -14.31 9.92
CA ASN A 591 -17.20 -15.15 10.17
C ASN A 591 -16.35 -14.54 11.28
N LEU A 592 -16.31 -15.17 12.45
CA LEU A 592 -15.55 -14.78 13.65
C LEU A 592 -14.56 -15.88 14.07
N ARG A 593 -14.07 -16.72 13.15
CA ARG A 593 -13.08 -17.76 13.47
C ARG A 593 -11.89 -17.18 14.21
N GLY A 594 -11.54 -17.78 15.36
CA GLY A 594 -10.45 -17.33 16.23
C GLY A 594 -10.61 -15.91 16.78
N GLY A 595 -11.80 -15.31 16.73
CA GLY A 595 -12.06 -13.98 17.28
C GLY A 595 -11.98 -13.97 18.82
N ASN A 596 -11.53 -12.85 19.39
CA ASN A 596 -11.48 -12.67 20.84
C ASN A 596 -12.68 -11.85 21.33
N LEU A 597 -13.64 -12.47 21.98
CA LEU A 597 -14.82 -11.85 22.59
C LEU A 597 -14.79 -11.96 24.14
N GLU A 598 -13.60 -12.05 24.74
CA GLU A 598 -13.46 -12.11 26.20
C GLU A 598 -14.18 -10.95 26.89
N GLY A 599 -15.05 -11.27 27.85
CA GLY A 599 -15.82 -10.30 28.62
C GLY A 599 -16.77 -9.41 27.80
N ALA A 600 -17.08 -9.76 26.54
CA ALA A 600 -17.98 -8.96 25.70
C ALA A 600 -19.45 -9.07 26.14
N HIS A 601 -20.24 -8.04 25.83
CA HIS A 601 -21.68 -7.96 26.13
C HIS A 601 -22.52 -8.28 24.89
N LEU A 602 -22.99 -9.52 24.75
CA LEU A 602 -23.74 -10.05 23.60
C LEU A 602 -25.22 -10.32 23.92
N GLU A 603 -25.81 -9.63 24.90
CA GLU A 603 -27.20 -9.89 25.30
C GLU A 603 -28.15 -9.68 24.11
N GLY A 604 -28.92 -10.73 23.77
CA GLY A 604 -29.85 -10.71 22.64
C GLY A 604 -29.22 -10.64 21.25
N ALA A 605 -27.90 -10.84 21.11
CA ALA A 605 -27.23 -10.86 19.81
C ALA A 605 -27.75 -12.00 18.90
N ASP A 606 -27.78 -11.76 17.59
CA ASP A 606 -28.21 -12.73 16.59
C ASP A 606 -27.02 -13.26 15.79
N LEU A 607 -26.53 -14.46 16.14
CA LEU A 607 -25.39 -15.14 15.52
C LEU A 607 -25.83 -16.35 14.68
N ARG A 608 -27.05 -16.34 14.13
CA ARG A 608 -27.55 -17.45 13.30
C ARG A 608 -26.62 -17.74 12.12
N GLY A 609 -26.20 -18.99 11.97
CA GLY A 609 -25.31 -19.42 10.89
C GLY A 609 -23.90 -18.84 10.93
N ALA A 610 -23.49 -18.18 12.02
CA ALA A 610 -22.13 -17.63 12.14
C ALA A 610 -21.08 -18.74 12.24
N ASP A 611 -19.89 -18.49 11.70
CA ASP A 611 -18.71 -19.35 11.91
C ASP A 611 -17.82 -18.75 13.00
N LEU A 612 -17.73 -19.45 14.12
CA LEU A 612 -17.11 -19.03 15.39
C LEU A 612 -16.07 -20.08 15.84
N GLN A 613 -15.58 -20.92 14.93
CA GLN A 613 -14.60 -21.95 15.29
C GLN A 613 -13.40 -21.33 16.02
N GLY A 614 -13.05 -21.88 17.18
CA GLY A 614 -11.94 -21.43 18.02
C GLY A 614 -12.10 -20.03 18.63
N ALA A 615 -13.29 -19.44 18.61
CA ALA A 615 -13.52 -18.12 19.19
C ALA A 615 -13.48 -18.15 20.73
N ASN A 616 -12.96 -17.08 21.34
CA ASN A 616 -12.86 -16.92 22.79
C ASN A 616 -14.00 -16.07 23.34
N PHE A 617 -14.91 -16.66 24.10
CA PHE A 617 -16.04 -16.03 24.81
C PHE A 617 -15.89 -16.07 26.33
N LYS A 618 -14.67 -16.28 26.86
CA LYS A 618 -14.43 -16.37 28.30
C LYS A 618 -15.05 -15.18 29.04
N GLY A 619 -15.87 -15.46 30.05
CA GLY A 619 -16.56 -14.45 30.85
C GLY A 619 -17.55 -13.55 30.11
N ALA A 620 -17.89 -13.84 28.85
CA ALA A 620 -18.84 -13.02 28.08
C ALA A 620 -20.27 -13.15 28.61
N ASN A 621 -21.08 -12.10 28.43
CA ASN A 621 -22.50 -12.14 28.73
C ASN A 621 -23.30 -12.37 27.45
N LEU A 622 -23.85 -13.57 27.30
CA LEU A 622 -24.55 -14.05 26.11
C LEU A 622 -26.04 -14.27 26.38
N HIS A 623 -26.59 -13.68 27.44
CA HIS A 623 -27.99 -13.87 27.82
C HIS A 623 -28.94 -13.65 26.64
N ARG A 624 -29.77 -14.67 26.33
CA ARG A 624 -30.73 -14.66 25.19
C ARG A 624 -30.11 -14.54 23.78
N ALA A 625 -28.81 -14.72 23.62
CA ALA A 625 -28.19 -14.76 22.30
C ALA A 625 -28.70 -15.95 21.46
N ASN A 626 -28.63 -15.81 20.14
CA ASN A 626 -29.15 -16.79 19.19
C ASN A 626 -28.04 -17.34 18.27
N PHE A 627 -27.63 -18.57 18.50
CA PHE A 627 -26.62 -19.31 17.75
C PHE A 627 -27.21 -20.40 16.86
N TYR A 628 -28.48 -20.30 16.49
CA TYR A 628 -29.11 -21.37 15.68
C TYR A 628 -28.31 -21.63 14.39
N GLN A 629 -27.93 -22.89 14.18
CA GLN A 629 -27.06 -23.35 13.07
C GLN A 629 -25.65 -22.72 13.01
N ALA A 630 -25.16 -22.14 14.10
CA ALA A 630 -23.79 -21.64 14.13
C ALA A 630 -22.75 -22.77 14.22
N ASN A 631 -21.56 -22.55 13.67
CA ASN A 631 -20.38 -23.39 13.90
C ASN A 631 -19.54 -22.78 15.03
N ILE A 632 -19.32 -23.50 16.11
CA ILE A 632 -18.66 -23.02 17.33
C ILE A 632 -17.71 -24.12 17.87
N THR A 633 -17.17 -24.95 16.98
CA THR A 633 -16.22 -25.99 17.37
C THR A 633 -14.98 -25.37 18.04
N GLU A 634 -14.46 -26.03 19.06
CA GLU A 634 -13.28 -25.58 19.83
C GLU A 634 -13.45 -24.19 20.49
N GLY A 635 -14.68 -23.67 20.60
CA GLY A 635 -14.96 -22.38 21.22
C GLY A 635 -14.76 -22.41 22.74
N ASN A 636 -14.24 -21.32 23.32
CA ASN A 636 -14.01 -21.21 24.76
C ASN A 636 -15.05 -20.29 25.42
N PHE A 637 -15.97 -20.84 26.20
CA PHE A 637 -17.02 -20.12 26.92
C PHE A 637 -16.81 -20.09 28.44
N ASN A 638 -15.62 -20.42 28.94
CA ASN A 638 -15.41 -20.60 30.37
C ASN A 638 -15.88 -19.39 31.20
N GLY A 639 -16.76 -19.65 32.18
CA GLY A 639 -17.36 -18.62 33.04
C GLY A 639 -18.38 -17.69 32.35
N ALA A 640 -18.80 -17.95 31.11
CA ALA A 640 -19.77 -17.12 30.40
C ALA A 640 -21.21 -17.30 30.94
N ASN A 641 -22.02 -16.24 30.83
CA ASN A 641 -23.45 -16.29 31.08
C ASN A 641 -24.20 -16.67 29.79
N LEU A 642 -24.64 -17.92 29.70
CA LEU A 642 -25.34 -18.49 28.54
C LEU A 642 -26.83 -18.73 28.83
N ARG A 643 -27.43 -18.03 29.80
CA ARG A 643 -28.82 -18.28 30.23
C ARG A 643 -29.80 -17.97 29.11
N ARG A 644 -30.73 -18.89 28.83
CA ARG A 644 -31.76 -18.78 27.77
C ARG A 644 -31.19 -18.58 26.36
N VAL A 645 -29.97 -19.05 26.10
CA VAL A 645 -29.36 -19.04 24.76
C VAL A 645 -30.03 -20.09 23.86
N ASN A 646 -30.06 -19.81 22.56
CA ASN A 646 -30.51 -20.75 21.54
C ASN A 646 -29.33 -21.30 20.73
N PHE A 647 -28.89 -22.52 21.03
CA PHE A 647 -27.90 -23.31 20.29
C PHE A 647 -28.57 -24.44 19.48
N ASN A 648 -29.86 -24.33 19.14
CA ASN A 648 -30.50 -25.36 18.34
C ASN A 648 -29.75 -25.58 17.02
N ARG A 649 -29.43 -26.84 16.70
CA ARG A 649 -28.72 -27.26 15.48
C ARG A 649 -27.32 -26.65 15.27
N SER A 650 -26.70 -26.10 16.31
CA SER A 650 -25.31 -25.63 16.20
C SER A 650 -24.32 -26.76 16.43
N ASP A 651 -23.09 -26.53 15.97
CA ASP A 651 -21.94 -27.41 16.20
C ASP A 651 -21.06 -26.81 17.30
N LEU A 652 -20.89 -27.51 18.41
CA LEU A 652 -20.06 -27.15 19.56
C LEU A 652 -19.07 -28.28 19.90
N ARG A 653 -18.64 -29.07 18.90
CA ARG A 653 -17.63 -30.11 19.15
C ARG A 653 -16.40 -29.53 19.83
N ASP A 654 -15.93 -30.23 20.85
CA ASP A 654 -14.74 -29.88 21.64
C ASP A 654 -14.78 -28.46 22.23
N ALA A 655 -15.96 -27.88 22.42
CA ALA A 655 -16.11 -26.58 23.08
C ALA A 655 -15.85 -26.68 24.59
N GLU A 656 -15.16 -25.67 25.14
CA GLU A 656 -14.90 -25.52 26.56
C GLU A 656 -16.02 -24.67 27.20
N LEU A 657 -16.86 -25.31 28.02
CA LEU A 657 -18.05 -24.74 28.66
C LEU A 657 -17.97 -24.94 30.18
N ILE A 658 -16.80 -24.74 30.78
CA ILE A 658 -16.57 -24.94 32.22
C ILE A 658 -17.17 -23.77 33.02
N ARG A 659 -17.89 -24.09 34.10
CA ARG A 659 -18.50 -23.11 35.02
C ARG A 659 -19.40 -22.08 34.32
N VAL A 660 -20.14 -22.51 33.30
CA VAL A 660 -21.11 -21.65 32.60
C VAL A 660 -22.51 -21.75 33.22
N ASP A 661 -23.32 -20.70 33.03
CA ASP A 661 -24.77 -20.78 33.28
C ASP A 661 -25.51 -20.96 31.96
N LEU A 662 -25.94 -22.19 31.67
CA LEU A 662 -26.75 -22.55 30.51
C LEU A 662 -28.23 -22.73 30.87
N SER A 663 -28.67 -22.29 32.06
CA SER A 663 -30.02 -22.59 32.53
C SER A 663 -31.10 -22.08 31.57
N LYS A 664 -32.10 -22.94 31.33
CA LYS A 664 -33.23 -22.71 30.41
C LYS A 664 -32.83 -22.45 28.95
N SER A 665 -31.63 -22.90 28.54
CA SER A 665 -31.17 -22.79 27.16
C SER A 665 -31.69 -23.92 26.29
N ARG A 666 -31.64 -23.71 24.96
CA ARG A 666 -32.12 -24.68 23.95
C ARG A 666 -30.95 -25.18 23.11
N LEU A 667 -30.70 -26.48 23.12
CA LEU A 667 -29.65 -27.20 22.40
C LEU A 667 -30.22 -28.39 21.61
N ARG A 668 -31.44 -28.26 21.09
CA ARG A 668 -32.09 -29.34 20.35
C ARG A 668 -31.32 -29.65 19.08
N SER A 669 -30.99 -30.92 18.87
CA SER A 669 -30.22 -31.39 17.72
C SER A 669 -28.87 -30.68 17.54
N ALA A 670 -28.27 -30.17 18.62
CA ALA A 670 -26.91 -29.64 18.60
C ALA A 670 -25.87 -30.76 18.67
N CYS A 671 -24.68 -30.54 18.13
CA CYS A 671 -23.54 -31.43 18.30
C CYS A 671 -22.63 -30.88 19.40
N LEU A 672 -22.38 -31.64 20.45
CA LEU A 672 -21.49 -31.31 21.57
C LEU A 672 -20.52 -32.48 21.84
N GLN A 673 -20.14 -33.23 20.81
CA GLN A 673 -19.20 -34.32 20.98
C GLN A 673 -17.89 -33.79 21.59
N GLY A 674 -17.40 -34.45 22.64
CA GLY A 674 -16.17 -34.06 23.35
C GLY A 674 -16.24 -32.76 24.16
N ALA A 675 -17.38 -32.04 24.14
CA ALA A 675 -17.51 -30.75 24.83
C ALA A 675 -17.39 -30.90 26.36
N ASN A 676 -16.81 -29.89 27.00
CA ASN A 676 -16.56 -29.89 28.43
C ASN A 676 -17.51 -28.96 29.19
N LEU A 677 -18.54 -29.53 29.80
CA LEU A 677 -19.56 -28.82 30.59
C LEU A 677 -19.36 -29.00 32.11
N SER A 678 -18.13 -29.27 32.55
CA SER A 678 -17.83 -29.52 33.96
C SER A 678 -18.19 -28.32 34.85
N GLN A 679 -18.75 -28.59 36.02
CA GLN A 679 -19.14 -27.59 37.03
C GLN A 679 -20.15 -26.54 36.55
N SER A 680 -20.88 -26.81 35.48
CA SER A 680 -21.81 -25.86 34.87
C SER A 680 -23.25 -26.01 35.38
N ASN A 681 -23.99 -24.91 35.37
CA ASN A 681 -25.43 -24.90 35.66
C ASN A 681 -26.22 -25.14 34.37
N LEU A 682 -26.83 -26.31 34.25
CA LEU A 682 -27.61 -26.74 33.09
C LEU A 682 -29.11 -26.86 33.42
N LYS A 683 -29.58 -26.24 34.51
CA LYS A 683 -30.94 -26.44 34.99
C LYS A 683 -32.00 -26.06 33.95
N GLY A 684 -32.88 -27.01 33.63
CA GLY A 684 -33.97 -26.80 32.68
C GLY A 684 -33.54 -26.66 31.22
N THR A 685 -32.32 -27.06 30.87
CA THR A 685 -31.79 -27.01 29.52
C THR A 685 -32.38 -28.11 28.64
N ASP A 686 -32.68 -27.79 27.38
CA ASP A 686 -33.24 -28.73 26.39
C ASP A 686 -32.16 -29.27 25.44
N PHE A 687 -31.68 -30.48 25.71
CA PHE A 687 -30.76 -31.28 24.90
C PHE A 687 -31.48 -32.31 24.01
N THR A 688 -32.78 -32.15 23.74
CA THR A 688 -33.54 -33.15 22.96
C THR A 688 -32.87 -33.40 21.60
N ARG A 689 -32.54 -34.68 21.30
CA ARG A 689 -31.84 -35.13 20.08
C ARG A 689 -30.43 -34.56 19.89
N ALA A 690 -29.79 -34.04 20.93
CA ALA A 690 -28.40 -33.58 20.86
C ALA A 690 -27.43 -34.77 20.79
N ASP A 691 -26.28 -34.59 20.15
CA ASP A 691 -25.14 -35.49 20.27
C ASP A 691 -24.23 -34.98 21.40
N LEU A 692 -24.17 -35.73 22.49
CA LEU A 692 -23.39 -35.47 23.70
C LEU A 692 -22.32 -36.56 23.89
N SER A 693 -21.94 -37.27 22.82
CA SER A 693 -20.96 -38.35 22.91
C SER A 693 -19.62 -37.85 23.44
N ASN A 694 -19.05 -38.57 24.40
CA ASN A 694 -17.79 -38.20 25.08
C ASN A 694 -17.81 -36.81 25.77
N ALA A 695 -18.97 -36.19 25.96
CA ALA A 695 -19.07 -34.91 26.66
C ALA A 695 -18.81 -35.08 28.16
N LYS A 696 -18.21 -34.07 28.79
CA LYS A 696 -17.85 -34.08 30.21
C LYS A 696 -18.84 -33.24 31.00
N PHE A 697 -19.47 -33.82 32.02
CA PHE A 697 -20.46 -33.17 32.89
C PHE A 697 -20.05 -33.22 34.36
N ASN A 698 -18.76 -33.36 34.65
CA ASN A 698 -18.25 -33.62 35.99
C ASN A 698 -18.69 -32.49 36.96
N GLY A 699 -19.50 -32.84 37.96
CA GLY A 699 -20.06 -31.88 38.92
C GLY A 699 -21.07 -30.87 38.35
N ALA A 700 -21.63 -31.09 37.15
CA ALA A 700 -22.63 -30.21 36.56
C ALA A 700 -24.03 -30.38 37.18
N ASP A 701 -24.85 -29.33 37.15
CA ASP A 701 -26.25 -29.39 37.57
C ASP A 701 -27.18 -29.58 36.36
N LEU A 702 -27.59 -30.81 36.10
CA LEU A 702 -28.51 -31.23 35.03
C LEU A 702 -29.96 -31.32 35.52
N SER A 703 -30.32 -30.71 36.65
CA SER A 703 -31.68 -30.82 37.20
C SER A 703 -32.73 -30.28 36.22
N PHE A 704 -33.87 -30.95 36.09
CA PHE A 704 -34.98 -30.60 35.19
C PHE A 704 -34.60 -30.50 33.69
N THR A 705 -33.47 -31.06 33.27
CA THR A 705 -33.07 -31.05 31.86
C THR A 705 -33.93 -31.99 31.01
N LEU A 706 -34.06 -31.66 29.72
CA LEU A 706 -34.68 -32.53 28.71
C LEU A 706 -33.58 -33.13 27.84
N ILE A 707 -33.24 -34.40 28.07
CA ILE A 707 -32.18 -35.13 27.35
C ILE A 707 -32.81 -36.26 26.52
N ARG A 708 -33.97 -35.99 25.92
CA ARG A 708 -34.77 -37.00 25.20
C ARG A 708 -34.12 -37.35 23.87
N HIS A 709 -33.98 -38.64 23.58
CA HIS A 709 -33.40 -39.13 22.31
C HIS A 709 -32.00 -38.58 22.01
N ALA A 710 -31.24 -38.16 23.03
CA ALA A 710 -29.88 -37.67 22.87
C ALA A 710 -28.88 -38.83 22.85
N ASN A 711 -27.71 -38.61 22.25
CA ASN A 711 -26.60 -39.56 22.32
C ASN A 711 -25.63 -39.18 23.43
N LEU A 712 -25.57 -39.93 24.52
CA LEU A 712 -24.64 -39.73 25.64
C LEU A 712 -23.49 -40.74 25.64
N SER A 713 -23.25 -41.45 24.53
CA SER A 713 -22.26 -42.54 24.52
C SER A 713 -20.87 -42.07 24.96
N GLY A 714 -20.28 -42.70 25.97
CA GLY A 714 -18.97 -42.32 26.50
C GLY A 714 -18.94 -41.02 27.33
N ALA A 715 -20.10 -40.39 27.59
CA ALA A 715 -20.16 -39.17 28.39
C ALA A 715 -19.79 -39.41 29.86
N ASP A 716 -19.14 -38.43 30.49
CA ASP A 716 -18.76 -38.47 31.91
C ASP A 716 -19.75 -37.66 32.76
N LEU A 717 -20.55 -38.36 33.56
CA LEU A 717 -21.57 -37.81 34.46
C LEU A 717 -21.14 -37.89 35.95
N THR A 718 -19.85 -38.10 36.22
CA THR A 718 -19.31 -38.19 37.60
C THR A 718 -19.73 -36.96 38.43
N ASN A 719 -20.32 -37.17 39.60
CA ASN A 719 -20.84 -36.12 40.48
C ASN A 719 -21.90 -35.17 39.87
N ALA A 720 -22.49 -35.48 38.72
CA ALA A 720 -23.51 -34.64 38.12
C ALA A 720 -24.88 -34.77 38.84
N LYS A 721 -25.61 -33.66 39.00
CA LYS A 721 -26.96 -33.67 39.61
C LYS A 721 -28.02 -33.89 38.54
N LEU A 722 -28.79 -34.96 38.64
CA LEU A 722 -29.80 -35.36 37.64
C LEU A 722 -31.25 -35.27 38.15
N GLU A 723 -31.54 -34.46 39.19
CA GLU A 723 -32.89 -34.38 39.76
C GLU A 723 -33.93 -34.03 38.69
N LYS A 724 -34.90 -34.93 38.44
CA LYS A 724 -35.97 -34.75 37.44
C LYS A 724 -35.48 -34.51 36.02
N ALA A 725 -34.27 -34.95 35.68
CA ALA A 725 -33.81 -34.98 34.29
C ALA A 725 -34.60 -36.03 33.49
N ASN A 726 -35.00 -35.68 32.25
CA ASN A 726 -35.73 -36.59 31.37
C ASN A 726 -34.81 -37.17 30.30
N LEU A 727 -34.36 -38.41 30.50
CA LEU A 727 -33.47 -39.15 29.60
C LEU A 727 -34.22 -40.11 28.65
N PHE A 728 -35.52 -39.92 28.43
CA PHE A 728 -36.32 -40.86 27.63
C PHE A 728 -35.72 -41.07 26.22
N GLY A 729 -35.39 -42.32 25.90
CA GLY A 729 -34.88 -42.75 24.60
C GLY A 729 -33.43 -42.32 24.31
N SER A 730 -32.66 -41.86 25.30
CA SER A 730 -31.25 -41.50 25.12
C SER A 730 -30.33 -42.72 25.08
N ASN A 731 -29.27 -42.67 24.27
CA ASN A 731 -28.21 -43.69 24.25
C ASN A 731 -27.19 -43.40 25.36
N THR A 732 -27.07 -44.26 26.37
CA THR A 732 -26.14 -44.08 27.50
C THR A 732 -25.01 -45.13 27.52
N VAL A 733 -24.71 -45.75 26.37
CA VAL A 733 -23.66 -46.78 26.29
C VAL A 733 -22.29 -46.21 26.67
N GLY A 734 -21.62 -46.83 27.64
CA GLY A 734 -20.28 -46.39 28.07
C GLY A 734 -20.27 -45.08 28.86
N CYS A 735 -21.41 -44.55 29.31
CA CYS A 735 -21.43 -43.40 30.22
C CYS A 735 -20.70 -43.74 31.53
N ILE A 736 -19.80 -42.86 31.97
CA ILE A 736 -19.18 -42.91 33.29
C ILE A 736 -20.13 -42.19 34.26
N ARG A 737 -20.43 -42.81 35.40
CA ARG A 737 -21.24 -42.23 36.47
C ARG A 737 -20.67 -42.70 37.80
N ASN A 738 -20.93 -41.99 38.89
CA ASN A 738 -20.59 -42.51 40.21
C ASN A 738 -21.26 -43.88 40.39
N ASP A 739 -20.50 -44.86 40.85
CA ASP A 739 -21.06 -46.14 41.30
C ASP A 739 -22.12 -45.84 42.34
N VAL A 740 -23.35 -46.31 42.09
CA VAL A 740 -24.43 -46.32 43.08
C VAL A 740 -24.22 -47.51 43.99
#